data_AF-A0A1Y4SNY2-F1
#
_entry.id   AF-A0A1Y4SNY2-F1
#
_cell.length_a   1.000
_cell.length_b   1.000
_cell.length_c   1.000
_cell.angle_alpha   90.00
_cell.angle_beta   90.00
_cell.angle_gamma   90.00
#
_symmetry.space_group_name_H-M   'P 1'
#
loop_
_entity.id
_entity.type
_entity.pdbx_description
1 polymer ?
#
loop_
_entity_poly.entity_id
_entity_poly.type
_entity_poly.pdbx_seq_one_letter_code
_entity_poly.pdbx_strand_id
1 'polypeptide(L)'
;MAYVTNLSIEKQSETSNTYFSSWDFDEDSKNVTIPTGVIKKGDLVMIKGTATQWYNGTLIESWVRSHRWYVTNIEGRKVTLGKNSTGTNTLNVAISIGNIVKAGYGDSVVASSTLDHYSIKWSYSTGDGIWFVGTETTTPASVRQSTYTPPENALSIKISVVPVAKKHKVNGKDTYYWTGTQRYATHLLLTDPPKVPPVPTIELNGLKLTVKVENITDPRTDKIEFTVYDGIRRIKTAKGNVNTARSIYSTNVAAGGEYRVRIRAINIYGKFESYSDWTDYSESLTTRPRMPKGFTILRADSKTSIYLKWEVVNNATTYDIEYTTEKRFFGSSDGTTIISSVDKNYYIKTGLEPGYEYFFRIRAVNDKGSSGWSPISSVIIGENPNPPTTWSSSTTLVVGETVILYWIHNSKDESHMKNAEIEMYVDSVKETHTKEGTIGDDEEETTYSYTISNTSKFTEGTKIEWRVRTSGITNEYSEWSIMRNIDVYAPPTLSIHVTDTAGNAEYELASYPIYVDCESFPKNQNPIGYYLSVISNEAYSFTDAFGKSKYINEGDEIYSKYFDITTETMSATLTPSDIDLVAEISYKVVCKVSMDSGLTAEASSDFKVQIYGMSYEPDAEISFDRETLTTYIKPYCLDINGSLIENMSLSVYRREFDGTYLEIASDLNNTDGSIVIDPHPSLDYARYRIIGIDNTTGVITPYDCPAYPVNESSVIIQWDEEWSTFDTTNEDVIENPPFTTSLLKLPYNIDISDNRAVDVSLVKYIGRKHPVSYYGTQLGETSTWNMEIPKTDVDTLYNIRRLSIWTGDVYVREPSGSGYWANISVSFSQKHKDLTIPITLDVTRVEGGI
;
A
#
# COMPACT_ATOMS: atom_id res chain seq x y z
N MET A 1 23.28 67.70 3.02
CA MET A 1 23.85 67.98 1.68
C MET A 1 23.29 66.94 0.71
N ALA A 2 22.90 67.34 -0.51
CA ALA A 2 22.27 66.43 -1.46
C ALA A 2 23.31 65.50 -2.12
N TYR A 3 22.98 64.23 -2.36
CA TYR A 3 23.87 63.26 -3.02
C TYR A 3 23.06 62.23 -3.82
N VAL A 4 23.71 61.49 -4.72
CA VAL A 4 23.08 60.41 -5.51
C VAL A 4 23.16 59.06 -4.79
N THR A 5 22.17 58.19 -5.00
CA THR A 5 22.08 56.83 -4.44
C THR A 5 22.16 55.78 -5.55
N ASN A 6 22.33 54.50 -5.20
CA ASN A 6 22.36 53.37 -6.15
C ASN A 6 23.33 53.52 -7.34
N LEU A 7 24.40 54.29 -7.16
CA LEU A 7 25.42 54.50 -8.18
C LEU A 7 26.18 53.18 -8.42
N SER A 8 26.07 52.65 -9.63
CA SER A 8 26.68 51.38 -10.04
C SER A 8 27.36 51.50 -11.40
N ILE A 9 28.23 50.53 -11.74
CA ILE A 9 28.89 50.45 -13.04
C ILE A 9 28.72 49.01 -13.54
N GLU A 10 28.23 48.87 -14.76
CA GLU A 10 28.06 47.58 -15.44
C GLU A 10 28.61 47.69 -16.87
N LYS A 11 29.02 46.56 -17.45
CA LYS A 11 29.48 46.53 -18.84
C LYS A 11 28.28 46.55 -19.79
N GLN A 12 28.30 47.42 -20.80
CA GLN A 12 27.15 47.63 -21.68
C GLN A 12 26.82 46.41 -22.55
N SER A 13 27.83 45.67 -23.00
CA SER A 13 27.70 44.37 -23.68
C SER A 13 29.05 43.63 -23.64
N GLU A 14 29.06 42.33 -23.91
CA GLU A 14 30.31 41.54 -23.95
C GLU A 14 31.32 42.03 -25.01
N THR A 15 30.82 42.62 -26.11
CA THR A 15 31.62 43.10 -27.25
C THR A 15 32.02 44.56 -27.13
N SER A 16 31.40 45.32 -26.22
CA SER A 16 31.66 46.74 -26.03
C SER A 16 32.71 46.97 -24.94
N ASN A 17 33.67 47.87 -25.21
CA ASN A 17 34.55 48.41 -24.18
C ASN A 17 33.89 49.57 -23.42
N THR A 18 32.59 49.79 -23.61
CA THR A 18 31.83 50.85 -22.95
C THR A 18 31.13 50.31 -21.71
N TYR A 19 31.26 51.05 -20.63
CA TYR A 19 30.61 50.79 -19.37
C TYR A 19 29.46 51.76 -19.19
N PHE A 20 28.38 51.23 -18.66
CA PHE A 20 27.17 51.94 -18.33
C PHE A 20 27.13 52.16 -16.82
N SER A 21 26.79 53.37 -16.41
CA SER A 21 26.52 53.69 -15.02
C SER A 21 25.16 54.34 -14.90
N SER A 22 24.41 53.95 -13.88
CA SER A 22 23.17 54.57 -13.48
C SER A 22 23.23 54.95 -12.01
N TRP A 23 22.41 55.93 -11.64
CA TRP A 23 22.21 56.34 -10.25
C TRP A 23 20.80 56.86 -10.04
N ASP A 24 20.43 56.95 -8.78
CA ASP A 24 19.21 57.59 -8.35
C ASP A 24 19.52 58.91 -7.66
N PHE A 25 18.53 59.78 -7.62
CA PHE A 25 18.55 60.98 -6.79
C PHE A 25 17.20 61.01 -6.08
N ASP A 26 17.21 60.97 -4.75
CA ASP A 26 16.00 60.84 -3.94
C ASP A 26 15.06 62.04 -4.21
N GLU A 27 14.00 61.80 -4.98
CA GLU A 27 12.88 62.72 -5.16
C GLU A 27 11.88 62.44 -4.04
N ASP A 28 11.79 63.33 -3.06
CA ASP A 28 10.81 63.28 -1.96
C ASP A 28 10.50 61.87 -1.44
N SER A 29 11.52 61.19 -0.88
CA SER A 29 11.29 59.97 -0.12
C SER A 29 11.97 60.07 1.25
N LYS A 30 11.12 60.07 2.30
CA LYS A 30 11.51 60.11 3.71
C LYS A 30 12.25 58.83 4.08
N ASN A 31 13.58 58.83 4.00
CA ASN A 31 14.38 57.79 4.63
C ASN A 31 14.78 58.21 6.04
N VAL A 32 14.13 57.58 7.02
CA VAL A 32 14.41 57.71 8.46
C VAL A 32 15.79 57.13 8.74
N THR A 33 16.72 57.97 9.20
CA THR A 33 17.97 57.50 9.82
C THR A 33 17.64 56.88 11.18
N ILE A 34 18.06 55.64 11.38
CA ILE A 34 17.80 54.83 12.59
C ILE A 34 18.92 55.09 13.61
N PRO A 35 18.64 55.66 14.79
CA PRO A 35 19.57 55.56 15.90
C PRO A 35 19.46 54.15 16.49
N THR A 36 20.56 53.41 16.48
CA THR A 36 20.71 52.17 17.25
C THR A 36 20.76 52.50 18.74
N GLY A 37 19.58 52.68 19.35
CA GLY A 37 19.41 52.89 20.78
C GLY A 37 18.29 52.00 21.34
N VAL A 38 18.41 51.62 22.62
CA VAL A 38 17.44 50.76 23.33
C VAL A 38 16.04 51.40 23.33
N ILE A 39 15.03 50.67 22.84
CA ILE A 39 13.62 51.11 22.80
C ILE A 39 13.04 51.11 24.21
N LYS A 40 12.37 52.20 24.60
CA LYS A 40 11.73 52.39 25.91
C LYS A 40 10.24 52.68 25.76
N LYS A 41 9.48 52.45 26.84
CA LYS A 41 8.07 52.83 26.92
C LYS A 41 7.93 54.35 26.69
N GLY A 42 7.00 54.73 25.82
CA GLY A 42 6.79 56.11 25.37
C GLY A 42 7.53 56.49 24.08
N ASP A 43 8.45 55.65 23.58
CA ASP A 43 9.12 55.93 22.31
C ASP A 43 8.16 55.82 21.13
N LEU A 44 8.39 56.66 20.11
CA LEU A 44 7.70 56.59 18.83
C LEU A 44 8.48 55.68 17.87
N VAL A 45 7.83 54.63 17.37
CA VAL A 45 8.45 53.57 16.57
C VAL A 45 7.70 53.30 15.27
N MET A 46 8.38 52.70 14.30
CA MET A 46 7.78 52.18 13.07
C MET A 46 8.05 50.68 12.94
N ILE A 47 7.14 49.98 12.26
CA ILE A 47 7.33 48.56 11.90
C ILE A 47 8.24 48.52 10.67
N LYS A 48 9.29 47.69 10.69
CA LYS A 48 10.22 47.54 9.56
C LYS A 48 9.47 47.00 8.33
N GLY A 49 9.70 47.59 7.15
CA GLY A 49 9.06 47.17 5.90
C GLY A 49 9.37 45.72 5.49
N THR A 50 10.54 45.21 5.88
CA THR A 50 11.00 43.84 5.60
C THR A 50 10.65 42.83 6.69
N ALA A 51 10.12 43.28 7.83
CA ALA A 51 9.76 42.37 8.92
C ALA A 51 8.36 41.79 8.69
N THR A 52 8.29 40.45 8.71
CA THR A 52 7.10 39.57 8.69
C THR A 52 5.78 40.25 8.31
N GLN A 53 5.26 39.93 7.12
CA GLN A 53 3.96 40.41 6.64
C GLN A 53 2.75 40.06 7.53
N TRP A 54 2.97 39.24 8.58
CA TRP A 54 1.96 38.55 9.36
C TRP A 54 2.19 38.78 10.85
N TYR A 55 1.12 38.97 11.60
CA TYR A 55 1.09 39.02 13.06
C TYR A 55 0.02 38.05 13.59
N ASN A 56 0.41 37.10 14.46
CA ASN A 56 -0.46 36.02 14.93
C ASN A 56 -1.22 35.28 13.80
N GLY A 57 -0.60 35.14 12.62
CA GLY A 57 -1.22 34.47 11.47
C GLY A 57 -2.08 35.37 10.57
N THR A 58 -2.24 36.67 10.89
CA THR A 58 -3.04 37.61 10.09
C THR A 58 -2.16 38.67 9.43
N LEU A 59 -2.45 39.02 8.17
CA LEU A 59 -1.69 40.00 7.40
C LEU A 59 -1.77 41.38 8.06
N ILE A 60 -0.61 42.01 8.32
CA ILE A 60 -0.57 43.38 8.82
C ILE A 60 -0.89 44.32 7.65
N GLU A 61 -2.02 45.02 7.71
CA GLU A 61 -2.44 45.93 6.65
C GLU A 61 -1.38 47.01 6.36
N SER A 62 -1.26 47.36 5.09
CA SER A 62 -0.22 48.28 4.58
C SER A 62 -0.26 49.65 5.27
N TRP A 63 -1.45 50.13 5.63
CA TRP A 63 -1.60 51.39 6.36
C TRP A 63 -1.05 51.32 7.79
N VAL A 64 -1.07 50.17 8.45
CA VAL A 64 -0.51 50.04 9.80
C VAL A 64 1.00 50.24 9.79
N ARG A 65 1.67 49.77 8.71
CA ARG A 65 3.13 49.88 8.53
C ARG A 65 3.58 51.27 8.11
N SER A 66 2.70 52.06 7.48
CA SER A 66 2.99 53.43 7.08
C SER A 66 2.85 54.44 8.22
N HIS A 67 2.28 54.05 9.36
CA HIS A 67 2.08 54.91 10.52
C HIS A 67 3.15 54.69 11.61
N ARG A 68 3.30 55.71 12.45
CA ARG A 68 4.20 55.70 13.63
C ARG A 68 3.38 55.44 14.87
N TRP A 69 3.90 54.62 15.78
CA TRP A 69 3.15 54.13 16.95
C TRP A 69 3.89 54.40 18.25
N TYR A 70 3.16 54.75 19.30
CA TYR A 70 3.72 54.89 20.64
C TYR A 70 3.86 53.52 21.30
N VAL A 71 5.02 53.27 21.90
CA VAL A 71 5.25 52.08 22.73
C VAL A 71 4.54 52.24 24.06
N THR A 72 3.59 51.36 24.36
CA THR A 72 2.79 51.40 25.60
C THR A 72 3.28 50.41 26.65
N ASN A 73 3.85 49.27 26.25
CA ASN A 73 4.47 48.30 27.16
C ASN A 73 5.63 47.56 26.51
N ILE A 74 6.57 47.06 27.31
CA ILE A 74 7.69 46.21 26.87
C ILE A 74 7.82 45.04 27.84
N GLU A 75 7.69 43.82 27.33
CA GLU A 75 7.82 42.58 28.10
C GLU A 75 8.75 41.61 27.34
N GLY A 76 9.92 41.34 27.93
CA GLY A 76 10.95 40.51 27.30
C GLY A 76 11.38 41.05 25.93
N ARG A 77 11.23 40.25 24.87
CA ARG A 77 11.56 40.63 23.49
C ARG A 77 10.37 41.19 22.70
N LYS A 78 9.22 41.45 23.35
CA LYS A 78 8.00 41.96 22.72
C LYS A 78 7.66 43.37 23.21
N VAL A 79 7.09 44.16 22.32
CA VAL A 79 6.74 45.57 22.52
C VAL A 79 5.31 45.81 22.08
N THR A 80 4.47 46.32 22.98
CA THR A 80 3.08 46.66 22.68
C THR A 80 3.00 48.07 22.11
N LEU A 81 2.36 48.18 20.95
CA LEU A 81 2.12 49.45 20.25
C LEU A 81 0.71 49.95 20.56
N GLY A 82 0.56 51.16 21.06
CA GLY A 82 -0.71 51.77 21.41
C GLY A 82 -1.27 52.66 20.32
N LYS A 83 -1.45 53.95 20.64
CA LYS A 83 -1.94 54.96 19.69
C LYS A 83 -0.88 55.32 18.65
N ASN A 84 -1.32 55.66 17.45
CA ASN A 84 -0.45 56.24 16.43
C ASN A 84 -0.06 57.69 16.78
N SER A 85 0.95 58.23 16.10
CA SER A 85 1.51 59.56 16.37
C SER A 85 0.49 60.70 16.20
N THR A 86 -0.56 60.49 15.42
CA THR A 86 -1.67 61.45 15.20
C THR A 86 -2.81 61.28 16.21
N GLY A 87 -2.80 60.21 17.02
CA GLY A 87 -3.81 59.91 18.04
C GLY A 87 -5.14 59.37 17.49
N THR A 88 -5.25 59.17 16.18
CA THR A 88 -6.49 58.79 15.48
C THR A 88 -6.78 57.30 15.51
N ASN A 89 -5.74 56.45 15.52
CA ASN A 89 -5.87 54.99 15.48
C ASN A 89 -5.13 54.35 16.65
N THR A 90 -5.67 53.25 17.18
CA THR A 90 -5.07 52.49 18.29
C THR A 90 -4.90 51.03 17.89
N LEU A 91 -3.69 50.47 18.10
CA LEU A 91 -3.38 49.10 17.70
C LEU A 91 -3.44 48.12 18.89
N ASN A 92 -2.87 48.49 20.05
CA ASN A 92 -2.78 47.68 21.28
C ASN A 92 -2.25 46.24 21.08
N VAL A 93 -1.27 46.07 20.21
CA VAL A 93 -0.75 44.76 19.79
C VAL A 93 0.75 44.62 20.11
N ALA A 94 1.17 43.41 20.55
CA ALA A 94 2.53 43.11 20.99
C ALA A 94 3.42 42.54 19.88
N ILE A 95 4.35 43.35 19.33
CA ILE A 95 5.23 42.99 18.22
C ILE A 95 6.66 42.73 18.71
N SER A 96 7.40 41.85 18.05
CA SER A 96 8.82 41.60 18.38
C SER A 96 9.66 42.87 18.26
N ILE A 97 10.50 43.14 19.25
CA ILE A 97 11.38 44.32 19.30
C ILE A 97 12.36 44.37 18.12
N GLY A 98 12.73 43.20 17.56
CA GLY A 98 13.58 43.10 16.38
C GLY A 98 12.91 43.59 15.08
N ASN A 99 11.59 43.70 15.07
CA ASN A 99 10.77 44.06 13.91
C ASN A 99 10.34 45.53 13.92
N ILE A 100 10.77 46.31 14.92
CA ILE A 100 10.45 47.73 15.05
C ILE A 100 11.73 48.56 15.07
N VAL A 101 11.62 49.84 14.70
CA VAL A 101 12.71 50.82 14.70
C VAL A 101 12.26 52.11 15.37
N LYS A 102 13.15 52.72 16.16
CA LYS A 102 12.91 54.02 16.79
C LYS A 102 12.92 55.13 15.74
N ALA A 103 11.88 55.95 15.69
CA ALA A 103 11.78 57.04 14.74
C ALA A 103 12.63 58.25 15.21
N GLY A 104 13.72 58.55 14.49
CA GLY A 104 14.54 59.74 14.71
C GLY A 104 13.96 61.02 14.09
N TYR A 105 14.28 62.17 14.68
CA TYR A 105 13.89 63.52 14.23
C TYR A 105 15.05 64.20 13.44
N GLY A 106 14.74 64.73 12.24
CA GLY A 106 15.48 65.78 11.51
C GLY A 106 16.52 65.34 10.47
N ASP A 107 16.31 65.61 9.16
CA ASP A 107 16.80 66.84 8.51
C ASP A 107 16.36 66.98 7.03
N SER A 108 16.52 68.21 6.53
CA SER A 108 15.97 68.84 5.33
C SER A 108 15.99 68.06 4.01
N VAL A 109 14.81 67.87 3.41
CA VAL A 109 14.62 67.35 2.05
C VAL A 109 14.91 68.45 1.04
N VAL A 110 15.63 68.08 -0.02
CA VAL A 110 16.06 68.98 -1.06
C VAL A 110 15.15 68.78 -2.28
N ALA A 111 14.26 69.72 -2.58
CA ALA A 111 13.26 69.55 -3.64
C ALA A 111 13.93 69.36 -5.02
N SER A 112 13.52 68.33 -5.77
CA SER A 112 14.05 68.04 -7.11
C SER A 112 13.86 69.18 -8.11
N SER A 113 12.84 70.03 -7.89
CA SER A 113 12.62 71.27 -8.65
C SER A 113 13.79 72.26 -8.59
N THR A 114 14.63 72.15 -7.55
CA THR A 114 15.83 72.96 -7.32
C THR A 114 17.12 72.30 -7.82
N LEU A 115 17.07 71.07 -8.35
CA LEU A 115 18.20 70.43 -9.05
C LEU A 115 18.32 71.01 -10.47
N ASP A 116 19.54 71.37 -10.87
CA ASP A 116 19.83 71.90 -12.20
C ASP A 116 20.36 70.79 -13.13
N HIS A 117 21.47 70.16 -12.73
CA HIS A 117 22.13 69.10 -13.50
C HIS A 117 23.00 68.22 -12.58
N TYR A 118 23.51 67.11 -13.10
CA TYR A 118 24.57 66.33 -12.46
C TYR A 118 25.91 66.64 -13.10
N SER A 119 26.93 66.86 -12.29
CA SER A 119 28.33 66.86 -12.74
C SER A 119 28.88 65.45 -12.61
N ILE A 120 29.36 64.90 -13.73
CA ILE A 120 29.85 63.52 -13.84
C ILE A 120 31.32 63.57 -14.20
N LYS A 121 32.10 62.78 -13.47
CA LYS A 121 33.52 62.61 -13.70
C LYS A 121 33.84 61.13 -13.77
N TRP A 122 34.20 60.68 -14.96
CA TRP A 122 34.81 59.37 -15.13
C TRP A 122 36.31 59.49 -14.92
N SER A 123 36.86 58.55 -14.18
CA SER A 123 38.29 58.41 -13.94
C SER A 123 38.70 56.97 -14.13
N TYR A 124 39.93 56.74 -14.53
CA TYR A 124 40.49 55.39 -14.67
C TYR A 124 41.82 55.30 -13.93
N SER A 125 42.21 54.09 -13.53
CA SER A 125 43.50 53.81 -12.91
C SER A 125 44.24 52.74 -13.69
N THR A 126 45.56 52.87 -13.77
CA THR A 126 46.49 51.91 -14.37
C THR A 126 47.07 50.94 -13.33
N GLY A 127 46.58 50.96 -12.08
CA GLY A 127 46.97 50.00 -11.02
C GLY A 127 48.14 50.42 -10.13
N ASP A 128 48.70 51.60 -10.35
CA ASP A 128 49.78 52.23 -9.55
C ASP A 128 49.27 53.09 -8.39
N GLY A 129 47.95 53.06 -8.13
CA GLY A 129 47.28 53.87 -7.13
C GLY A 129 46.93 55.29 -7.60
N ILE A 130 47.27 55.65 -8.84
CA ILE A 130 46.96 56.96 -9.43
C ILE A 130 45.66 56.86 -10.24
N TRP A 131 44.81 57.90 -10.15
CA TRP A 131 43.56 58.02 -10.91
C TRP A 131 43.65 59.17 -11.90
N PHE A 132 43.53 58.86 -13.19
CA PHE A 132 43.49 59.82 -14.27
C PHE A 132 42.04 60.20 -14.57
N VAL A 133 41.79 61.47 -14.84
CA VAL A 133 40.47 61.94 -15.27
C VAL A 133 40.28 61.56 -16.74
N GLY A 134 39.24 60.77 -17.01
CA GLY A 134 38.88 60.34 -18.36
C GLY A 134 38.01 61.36 -19.05
N THR A 135 36.82 61.60 -18.50
CA THR A 135 35.87 62.61 -18.99
C THR A 135 35.23 63.34 -17.82
N GLU A 136 34.98 64.63 -18.02
CA GLU A 136 34.15 65.44 -17.14
C GLU A 136 33.02 66.04 -17.98
N THR A 137 31.79 65.68 -17.64
CA THR A 137 30.59 66.09 -18.37
C THR A 137 29.49 66.48 -17.39
N THR A 138 28.43 67.06 -17.91
CA THR A 138 27.21 67.33 -17.14
C THR A 138 26.01 66.72 -17.85
N THR A 139 25.09 66.11 -17.10
CA THR A 139 23.80 65.66 -17.64
C THR A 139 22.65 66.45 -17.02
N PRO A 140 21.57 66.74 -17.78
CA PRO A 140 20.37 67.36 -17.21
C PRO A 140 19.81 66.56 -16.03
N ALA A 141 19.05 67.22 -15.14
CA ALA A 141 18.41 66.58 -13.98
C ALA A 141 17.56 65.33 -14.31
N SER A 142 17.02 65.23 -15.52
CA SER A 142 16.23 64.09 -16.00
C SER A 142 17.05 62.88 -16.46
N VAL A 143 18.36 63.04 -16.69
CA VAL A 143 19.24 61.98 -17.19
C VAL A 143 20.15 61.50 -16.07
N ARG A 144 19.85 60.29 -15.56
CA ARG A 144 20.54 59.68 -14.41
C ARG A 144 21.43 58.50 -14.80
N GLN A 145 22.00 58.59 -15.99
CA GLN A 145 22.87 57.57 -16.55
C GLN A 145 24.01 58.21 -17.33
N SER A 146 25.12 57.50 -17.42
CA SER A 146 26.29 57.91 -18.18
C SER A 146 27.01 56.69 -18.72
N THR A 147 27.62 56.82 -19.89
CA THR A 147 28.48 55.80 -20.48
C THR A 147 29.91 56.29 -20.55
N TYR A 148 30.85 55.35 -20.45
CA TYR A 148 32.27 55.64 -20.56
C TYR A 148 33.05 54.49 -21.16
N THR A 149 33.91 54.81 -22.13
CA THR A 149 34.86 53.89 -22.73
C THR A 149 36.25 54.23 -22.20
N PRO A 150 36.80 53.47 -21.23
CA PRO A 150 38.15 53.71 -20.74
C PRO A 150 39.21 53.44 -21.82
N PRO A 151 40.40 54.06 -21.70
CA PRO A 151 41.53 53.72 -22.56
C PRO A 151 42.01 52.29 -22.31
N GLU A 152 42.69 51.70 -23.29
CA GLU A 152 43.09 50.28 -23.27
C GLU A 152 43.96 49.88 -22.08
N ASN A 153 44.72 50.81 -21.52
CA ASN A 153 45.60 50.57 -20.37
C ASN A 153 44.90 50.68 -19.01
N ALA A 154 43.60 50.99 -18.96
CA ALA A 154 42.85 51.07 -17.71
C ALA A 154 42.65 49.68 -17.08
N LEU A 155 42.94 49.56 -15.79
CA LEU A 155 42.67 48.35 -14.99
C LEU A 155 41.42 48.51 -14.12
N SER A 156 41.04 49.75 -13.82
CA SER A 156 39.84 50.07 -13.04
C SER A 156 39.25 51.38 -13.50
N ILE A 157 37.93 51.50 -13.40
CA ILE A 157 37.21 52.74 -13.67
C ILE A 157 36.44 53.18 -12.45
N LYS A 158 36.23 54.48 -12.35
CA LYS A 158 35.50 55.14 -11.28
C LYS A 158 34.63 56.22 -11.88
N ILE A 159 33.34 56.16 -11.62
CA ILE A 159 32.45 57.29 -11.87
C ILE A 159 32.29 58.06 -10.57
N SER A 160 32.36 59.39 -10.65
CA SER A 160 32.01 60.30 -9.56
C SER A 160 30.88 61.20 -10.02
N VAL A 161 29.80 61.26 -9.24
CA VAL A 161 28.61 62.05 -9.58
C VAL A 161 28.32 63.03 -8.45
N VAL A 162 28.13 64.30 -8.81
CA VAL A 162 27.77 65.40 -7.90
C VAL A 162 26.46 66.03 -8.40
N PRO A 163 25.37 66.04 -7.61
CA PRO A 163 24.17 66.80 -7.97
C PRO A 163 24.42 68.31 -7.78
N VAL A 164 24.01 69.14 -8.73
CA VAL A 164 24.24 70.60 -8.72
C VAL A 164 22.91 71.35 -8.68
N ALA A 165 22.74 72.24 -7.71
CA ALA A 165 21.51 73.00 -7.52
C ALA A 165 21.35 74.16 -8.53
N LYS A 166 20.13 74.65 -8.69
CA LYS A 166 19.84 75.95 -9.34
C LYS A 166 20.34 77.10 -8.45
N LYS A 167 20.55 78.27 -9.06
CA LYS A 167 20.88 79.50 -8.34
C LYS A 167 19.62 80.33 -8.06
N HIS A 168 19.61 81.04 -6.94
CA HIS A 168 18.62 82.06 -6.59
C HIS A 168 19.33 83.32 -6.08
N LYS A 169 18.64 84.47 -6.12
CA LYS A 169 19.21 85.74 -5.67
C LYS A 169 19.05 85.87 -4.16
N VAL A 170 20.17 86.05 -3.46
CA VAL A 170 20.22 86.46 -2.05
C VAL A 170 21.03 87.75 -1.99
N ASN A 171 20.40 88.84 -1.55
CA ASN A 171 21.03 90.18 -1.47
C ASN A 171 21.70 90.61 -2.80
N GLY A 172 21.05 90.35 -3.94
CA GLY A 172 21.54 90.71 -5.28
C GLY A 172 22.62 89.79 -5.87
N LYS A 173 23.14 88.81 -5.12
CA LYS A 173 24.13 87.83 -5.58
C LYS A 173 23.51 86.46 -5.84
N ASP A 174 23.99 85.77 -6.87
CA ASP A 174 23.53 84.42 -7.19
C ASP A 174 24.13 83.41 -6.21
N THR A 175 23.26 82.69 -5.49
CA THR A 175 23.62 81.66 -4.51
C THR A 175 22.90 80.36 -4.84
N TYR A 176 23.57 79.22 -4.71
CA TYR A 176 22.97 77.90 -4.91
C TYR A 176 21.92 77.58 -3.84
N TYR A 177 20.82 76.89 -4.18
CA TYR A 177 19.83 76.45 -3.19
C TYR A 177 20.43 75.53 -2.11
N TRP A 178 21.46 74.75 -2.48
CA TRP A 178 22.16 73.81 -1.61
C TRP A 178 23.47 73.37 -2.28
N THR A 179 24.38 72.79 -1.51
CA THR A 179 25.63 72.20 -2.01
C THR A 179 25.52 70.68 -2.09
N GLY A 180 25.88 70.11 -3.25
CA GLY A 180 25.91 68.67 -3.48
C GLY A 180 27.17 68.00 -2.90
N THR A 181 27.05 66.73 -2.53
CA THR A 181 28.15 65.86 -2.09
C THR A 181 28.44 64.83 -3.16
N GLN A 182 29.72 64.64 -3.49
CA GLN A 182 30.16 63.64 -4.44
C GLN A 182 29.93 62.22 -3.92
N ARG A 183 29.46 61.35 -4.81
CA ARG A 183 29.44 59.89 -4.64
C ARG A 183 30.20 59.24 -5.77
N TYR A 184 30.79 58.09 -5.50
CA TYR A 184 31.55 57.35 -6.50
C TYR A 184 31.27 55.85 -6.43
N ALA A 185 31.39 55.19 -7.57
CA ALA A 185 31.41 53.74 -7.71
C ALA A 185 32.66 53.35 -8.50
N THR A 186 33.21 52.16 -8.24
CA THR A 186 34.42 51.64 -8.88
C THR A 186 34.16 50.26 -9.47
N HIS A 187 34.76 49.98 -10.63
CA HIS A 187 34.67 48.68 -11.30
C HIS A 187 36.07 48.20 -11.73
N LEU A 188 36.36 46.92 -11.50
CA LEU A 188 37.61 46.28 -11.91
C LEU A 188 37.43 45.66 -13.30
N LEU A 189 38.17 46.15 -14.29
CA LEU A 189 38.04 45.66 -15.67
C LEU A 189 38.61 44.23 -15.84
N LEU A 190 39.50 43.83 -14.94
CA LEU A 190 40.12 42.51 -14.92
C LEU A 190 39.16 41.39 -14.46
N THR A 191 38.05 41.72 -13.79
CA THR A 191 37.07 40.72 -13.32
C THR A 191 35.93 40.46 -14.29
N ASP A 192 35.84 41.23 -15.37
CA ASP A 192 34.81 41.07 -16.40
C ASP A 192 34.82 39.65 -17.00
N PRO A 193 33.66 39.16 -17.47
CA PRO A 193 33.60 37.97 -18.31
C PRO A 193 34.61 38.05 -19.48
N PRO A 194 35.29 36.93 -19.78
CA PRO A 194 36.08 36.82 -21.00
C PRO A 194 35.17 36.80 -22.22
N LYS A 195 35.68 37.13 -23.40
CA LYS A 195 34.94 36.97 -24.66
C LYS A 195 34.56 35.51 -24.90
N VAL A 196 33.41 35.28 -25.53
CA VAL A 196 33.01 33.96 -26.01
C VAL A 196 34.11 33.42 -26.95
N PRO A 197 34.65 32.23 -26.69
CA PRO A 197 35.69 31.65 -27.54
C PRO A 197 35.10 31.16 -28.87
N PRO A 198 35.91 30.85 -29.90
CA PRO A 198 35.43 30.24 -31.12
C PRO A 198 34.71 28.90 -30.86
N VAL A 199 33.77 28.53 -31.75
CA VAL A 199 33.10 27.21 -31.72
C VAL A 199 34.18 26.11 -31.74
N PRO A 200 34.10 25.11 -30.85
CA PRO A 200 35.14 24.08 -30.75
C PRO A 200 35.10 23.15 -31.97
N THR A 201 36.27 22.68 -32.38
CA THR A 201 36.38 21.54 -33.31
C THR A 201 36.43 20.25 -32.52
N ILE A 202 35.80 19.20 -33.07
CA ILE A 202 35.79 17.87 -32.46
C ILE A 202 36.31 16.83 -33.43
N GLU A 203 36.99 15.82 -32.89
CA GLU A 203 37.52 14.68 -33.63
C GLU A 203 37.24 13.40 -32.85
N LEU A 204 36.87 12.33 -33.56
CA LEU A 204 36.60 11.03 -32.97
C LEU A 204 37.59 9.99 -33.52
N ASN A 205 38.44 9.46 -32.64
CA ASN A 205 39.30 8.32 -32.95
C ASN A 205 38.82 7.09 -32.17
N GLY A 206 38.12 6.19 -32.86
CA GLY A 206 37.41 5.08 -32.24
C GLY A 206 36.31 5.58 -31.30
N LEU A 207 36.49 5.37 -29.99
CA LEU A 207 35.57 5.85 -28.94
C LEU A 207 36.15 7.02 -28.12
N LYS A 208 37.29 7.58 -28.53
CA LYS A 208 37.92 8.72 -27.87
C LYS A 208 37.54 10.00 -28.61
N LEU A 209 36.66 10.80 -28.01
CA LEU A 209 36.28 12.13 -28.48
C LEU A 209 37.32 13.14 -27.99
N THR A 210 37.90 13.90 -28.90
CA THR A 210 38.81 15.01 -28.60
C THR A 210 38.17 16.31 -29.04
N VAL A 211 38.13 17.27 -28.14
CA VAL A 211 37.59 18.61 -28.34
C VAL A 211 38.74 19.59 -28.29
N LYS A 212 38.82 20.46 -29.29
CA LYS A 212 39.88 21.45 -29.43
C LYS A 212 39.28 22.82 -29.68
N VAL A 213 39.80 23.81 -28.99
CA VAL A 213 39.54 25.22 -29.27
C VAL A 213 40.88 25.94 -29.40
N GLU A 214 41.01 26.75 -30.44
CA GLU A 214 42.19 27.54 -30.77
C GLU A 214 41.77 28.98 -31.05
N ASN A 215 42.76 29.87 -31.23
CA ASN A 215 42.54 31.30 -31.51
C ASN A 215 41.72 31.98 -30.40
N ILE A 216 41.94 31.60 -29.14
CA ILE A 216 41.38 32.32 -28.00
C ILE A 216 42.05 33.69 -27.93
N THR A 217 41.29 34.74 -28.27
CA THR A 217 41.82 36.10 -28.43
C THR A 217 41.77 36.94 -27.16
N ASP A 218 40.95 36.56 -26.17
CA ASP A 218 40.87 37.28 -24.89
C ASP A 218 41.93 36.74 -23.92
N PRO A 219 42.96 37.54 -23.58
CA PRO A 219 44.05 37.11 -22.72
C PRO A 219 43.62 36.85 -21.26
N ARG A 220 42.40 37.24 -20.87
CA ARG A 220 41.82 36.98 -19.54
C ARG A 220 41.20 35.58 -19.44
N THR A 221 41.26 34.78 -20.50
CA THR A 221 40.72 33.42 -20.52
C THR A 221 41.72 32.46 -19.87
N ASP A 222 41.49 32.10 -18.60
CA ASP A 222 42.33 31.14 -17.89
C ASP A 222 41.95 29.68 -18.17
N LYS A 223 40.65 29.41 -18.30
CA LYS A 223 40.11 28.05 -18.52
C LYS A 223 38.97 28.04 -19.52
N ILE A 224 38.71 26.87 -20.09
CA ILE A 224 37.54 26.57 -20.90
C ILE A 224 36.71 25.50 -20.18
N GLU A 225 35.41 25.72 -20.07
CA GLU A 225 34.47 24.67 -19.68
C GLU A 225 33.93 23.96 -20.92
N PHE A 226 34.18 22.66 -21.01
CA PHE A 226 33.73 21.76 -22.05
C PHE A 226 32.47 21.03 -21.62
N THR A 227 31.43 21.01 -22.47
CA THR A 227 30.23 20.21 -22.23
C THR A 227 29.89 19.34 -23.44
N VAL A 228 29.95 18.03 -23.25
CA VAL A 228 29.68 17.01 -24.27
C VAL A 228 28.23 16.53 -24.18
N TYR A 229 27.61 16.35 -25.34
CA TYR A 229 26.25 15.88 -25.52
C TYR A 229 26.23 14.62 -26.39
N ASP A 230 25.30 13.71 -26.08
CA ASP A 230 24.87 12.58 -26.91
C ASP A 230 23.45 12.89 -27.38
N GLY A 231 23.30 13.32 -28.63
CA GLY A 231 22.10 13.98 -29.16
C GLY A 231 21.76 15.24 -28.36
N ILE A 232 20.68 15.18 -27.57
CA ILE A 232 20.25 16.27 -26.67
C ILE A 232 20.71 16.08 -25.22
N ARG A 233 21.19 14.89 -24.86
CA ARG A 233 21.53 14.55 -23.48
C ARG A 233 22.94 15.02 -23.16
N ARG A 234 23.10 15.87 -22.15
CA ARG A 234 24.41 16.22 -21.62
C ARG A 234 25.02 15.00 -20.92
N ILE A 235 26.20 14.56 -21.35
CA ILE A 235 26.87 13.37 -20.79
C ILE A 235 28.09 13.71 -19.93
N LYS A 236 28.76 14.84 -20.19
CA LYS A 236 29.99 15.18 -19.45
C LYS A 236 30.27 16.68 -19.46
N THR A 237 30.79 17.19 -18.35
CA THR A 237 31.32 18.55 -18.22
C THR A 237 32.72 18.51 -17.60
N ALA A 238 33.65 19.32 -18.13
CA ALA A 238 35.02 19.39 -17.65
C ALA A 238 35.60 20.79 -17.85
N LYS A 239 36.59 21.19 -17.03
CA LYS A 239 37.34 22.44 -17.20
C LYS A 239 38.77 22.13 -17.63
N GLY A 240 39.25 22.78 -18.69
CA GLY A 240 40.64 22.67 -19.17
C GLY A 240 41.36 24.01 -19.13
N ASN A 241 42.66 23.99 -18.85
CA ASN A 241 43.48 25.21 -18.85
C ASN A 241 43.70 25.71 -20.28
N VAL A 242 43.83 27.04 -20.43
CA VAL A 242 44.23 27.67 -21.69
C VAL A 242 45.75 27.84 -21.67
N ASN A 243 46.42 27.20 -22.64
CA ASN A 243 47.85 27.33 -22.84
C ASN A 243 48.10 27.77 -24.29
N THR A 244 48.91 28.81 -24.52
CA THR A 244 49.21 29.32 -25.87
C THR A 244 47.95 29.55 -26.74
N ALA A 245 46.95 30.26 -26.20
CA ALA A 245 45.67 30.55 -26.86
C ALA A 245 44.83 29.34 -27.32
N ARG A 246 45.05 28.16 -26.72
CA ARG A 246 44.32 26.91 -27.02
C ARG A 246 43.99 26.11 -25.76
N SER A 247 42.94 25.28 -25.85
CA SER A 247 42.62 24.27 -24.85
C SER A 247 42.11 22.99 -25.53
N ILE A 248 42.51 21.84 -24.99
CA ILE A 248 42.18 20.51 -25.52
C ILE A 248 41.62 19.65 -24.40
N TYR A 249 40.52 18.96 -24.68
CA TYR A 249 39.91 18.02 -23.76
C TYR A 249 39.57 16.72 -24.50
N SER A 250 39.94 15.58 -23.91
CA SER A 250 39.58 14.26 -24.46
C SER A 250 38.77 13.44 -23.47
N THR A 251 37.78 12.71 -23.95
CA THR A 251 37.00 11.75 -23.16
C THR A 251 36.61 10.53 -23.98
N ASN A 252 36.45 9.39 -23.32
CA ASN A 252 35.79 8.25 -23.95
C ASN A 252 34.27 8.49 -24.03
N VAL A 253 33.67 8.00 -25.10
CA VAL A 253 32.23 8.04 -25.38
C VAL A 253 31.71 6.64 -25.73
N ALA A 254 30.40 6.42 -25.66
CA ALA A 254 29.79 5.11 -25.94
C ALA A 254 29.61 4.89 -27.45
N ALA A 255 29.62 3.62 -27.89
CA ALA A 255 29.24 3.25 -29.25
C ALA A 255 27.74 3.45 -29.49
N GLY A 256 27.35 3.71 -30.74
CA GLY A 256 25.97 3.95 -31.16
C GLY A 256 25.43 5.35 -30.83
N GLY A 257 26.26 6.25 -30.31
CA GLY A 257 25.89 7.64 -30.00
C GLY A 257 26.28 8.65 -31.09
N GLU A 258 25.64 9.82 -31.03
CA GLU A 258 25.89 11.00 -31.88
C GLU A 258 26.33 12.16 -30.98
N TYR A 259 27.58 12.60 -31.12
CA TYR A 259 28.23 13.50 -30.17
C TYR A 259 28.45 14.90 -30.72
N ARG A 260 28.07 15.90 -29.93
CA ARG A 260 28.36 17.33 -30.18
C ARG A 260 28.75 18.03 -28.89
N VAL A 261 29.42 19.17 -29.00
CA VAL A 261 30.04 19.85 -27.86
C VAL A 261 29.79 21.35 -27.94
N ARG A 262 29.61 22.00 -26.79
CA ARG A 262 29.72 23.46 -26.67
C ARG A 262 30.63 23.81 -25.51
N ILE A 263 31.23 25.00 -25.58
CA ILE A 263 32.18 25.47 -24.57
C ILE A 263 31.84 26.87 -24.08
N ARG A 264 32.46 27.29 -22.97
CA ARG A 264 32.52 28.70 -22.55
C ARG A 264 33.84 29.02 -21.88
N ALA A 265 34.26 30.27 -21.98
CA ALA A 265 35.49 30.78 -21.39
C ALA A 265 35.29 31.13 -19.91
N ILE A 266 36.36 30.94 -19.12
CA ILE A 266 36.41 31.27 -17.69
C ILE A 266 37.62 32.18 -17.44
N ASN A 267 37.37 33.34 -16.85
CA ASN A 267 38.36 34.24 -16.29
C ASN A 267 38.43 34.04 -14.78
N ILE A 268 39.62 33.84 -14.24
CA ILE A 268 39.89 33.57 -12.83
C ILE A 268 40.73 34.71 -12.27
N TYR A 269 40.07 35.64 -11.58
CA TYR A 269 40.74 36.72 -10.87
C TYR A 269 40.66 36.50 -9.36
N GLY A 270 41.79 36.08 -8.76
CA GLY A 270 41.85 35.72 -7.36
C GLY A 270 41.00 34.49 -7.03
N LYS A 271 39.90 34.69 -6.27
CA LYS A 271 38.92 33.63 -5.94
C LYS A 271 37.64 33.69 -6.78
N PHE A 272 37.52 34.68 -7.67
CA PHE A 272 36.32 34.89 -8.46
C PHE A 272 36.48 34.27 -9.85
N GLU A 273 35.46 33.53 -10.29
CA GLU A 273 35.34 33.03 -11.66
C GLU A 273 34.23 33.80 -12.36
N SER A 274 34.54 34.43 -13.50
CA SER A 274 33.56 34.97 -14.42
C SER A 274 33.53 34.14 -15.70
N TYR A 275 32.34 34.00 -16.27
CA TYR A 275 32.08 33.07 -17.37
C TYR A 275 31.56 33.86 -18.57
N SER A 276 32.06 33.54 -19.76
CA SER A 276 31.42 34.00 -21.00
C SER A 276 30.06 33.29 -21.20
N ASP A 277 29.27 33.81 -22.13
CA ASP A 277 28.21 33.03 -22.76
C ASP A 277 28.74 31.74 -23.43
N TRP A 278 27.82 30.81 -23.69
CA TRP A 278 28.12 29.55 -24.37
C TRP A 278 28.32 29.77 -25.87
N THR A 279 29.23 29.00 -26.47
CA THR A 279 29.29 28.87 -27.93
C THR A 279 28.05 28.17 -28.46
N ASP A 280 27.80 28.32 -29.76
CA ASP A 280 27.00 27.35 -30.51
C ASP A 280 27.60 25.93 -30.38
N TYR A 281 26.79 24.92 -30.71
CA TYR A 281 27.27 23.54 -30.75
C TYR A 281 28.25 23.35 -31.91
N SER A 282 29.25 22.50 -31.69
CA SER A 282 30.07 21.91 -32.75
C SER A 282 29.20 21.13 -33.74
N GLU A 283 29.82 20.69 -34.84
CA GLU A 283 29.27 19.63 -35.67
C GLU A 283 28.98 18.36 -34.84
N SER A 284 28.10 17.51 -35.36
CA SER A 284 27.79 16.20 -34.79
C SER A 284 28.70 15.13 -35.38
N LEU A 285 29.30 14.28 -34.53
CA LEU A 285 30.04 13.09 -34.94
C LEU A 285 29.37 11.82 -34.43
N THR A 286 29.10 10.87 -35.32
CA THR A 286 28.59 9.55 -34.96
C THR A 286 29.75 8.59 -34.62
N THR A 287 29.47 7.66 -33.71
CA THR A 287 30.36 6.51 -33.45
C THR A 287 29.95 5.31 -34.32
N ARG A 288 30.80 4.27 -34.34
CA ARG A 288 30.37 2.94 -34.84
C ARG A 288 29.11 2.47 -34.11
N PRO A 289 28.27 1.61 -34.71
CA PRO A 289 27.02 1.19 -34.09
C PRO A 289 27.25 0.42 -32.78
N ARG A 290 26.22 0.34 -31.95
CA ARG A 290 26.23 -0.57 -30.80
C ARG A 290 26.11 -2.02 -31.25
N MET A 291 26.57 -2.94 -30.43
CA MET A 291 26.37 -4.38 -30.63
C MET A 291 24.85 -4.69 -30.66
N PRO A 292 24.34 -5.41 -31.67
CA PRO A 292 22.96 -5.91 -31.66
C PRO A 292 22.72 -6.86 -30.48
N LYS A 293 21.49 -6.91 -29.96
CA LYS A 293 21.14 -7.84 -28.87
C LYS A 293 21.14 -9.32 -29.29
N GLY A 294 20.95 -9.60 -30.57
CA GLY A 294 20.75 -10.93 -31.13
C GLY A 294 19.53 -10.96 -32.05
N PHE A 295 19.11 -12.15 -32.44
CA PHE A 295 17.90 -12.37 -33.22
C PHE A 295 16.68 -12.38 -32.30
N THR A 296 15.65 -11.63 -32.67
CA THR A 296 14.32 -11.70 -32.04
C THR A 296 13.52 -12.87 -32.56
N ILE A 297 13.75 -13.26 -33.83
CA ILE A 297 13.20 -14.47 -34.44
C ILE A 297 14.32 -15.19 -35.17
N LEU A 298 14.44 -16.49 -34.89
CA LEU A 298 15.32 -17.42 -35.56
C LEU A 298 14.55 -18.72 -35.73
N ARG A 299 13.97 -18.93 -36.92
CA ARG A 299 13.16 -20.12 -37.19
C ARG A 299 13.33 -20.67 -38.59
N ALA A 300 13.03 -21.95 -38.77
CA ALA A 300 12.93 -22.51 -40.11
C ALA A 300 11.79 -21.87 -40.90
N ASP A 301 12.09 -21.53 -42.15
CA ASP A 301 11.16 -20.95 -43.13
C ASP A 301 10.78 -21.98 -44.21
N SER A 302 11.70 -22.90 -44.50
CA SER A 302 11.47 -24.11 -45.29
C SER A 302 12.48 -25.19 -44.86
N LYS A 303 12.40 -26.39 -45.45
CA LYS A 303 13.38 -27.47 -45.19
C LYS A 303 14.84 -27.01 -45.42
N THR A 304 15.05 -25.97 -46.23
CA THR A 304 16.37 -25.49 -46.65
C THR A 304 16.55 -23.98 -46.44
N SER A 305 15.70 -23.35 -45.64
CA SER A 305 15.83 -21.92 -45.31
C SER A 305 15.51 -21.57 -43.86
N ILE A 306 16.17 -20.53 -43.35
CA ILE A 306 15.96 -19.95 -42.02
C ILE A 306 15.57 -18.48 -42.16
N TYR A 307 14.52 -18.08 -41.48
CA TYR A 307 14.10 -16.69 -41.30
C TYR A 307 14.76 -16.10 -40.05
N LEU A 308 15.46 -14.98 -40.24
CA LEU A 308 16.20 -14.24 -39.22
C LEU A 308 15.56 -12.85 -39.08
N LYS A 309 15.25 -12.41 -37.86
CA LYS A 309 14.75 -11.06 -37.56
C LYS A 309 15.42 -10.51 -36.31
N TRP A 310 15.66 -9.20 -36.26
CA TRP A 310 16.30 -8.54 -35.11
C TRP A 310 15.77 -7.12 -34.91
N GLU A 311 16.09 -6.54 -33.75
CA GLU A 311 15.82 -5.13 -33.45
C GLU A 311 16.72 -4.21 -34.30
N VAL A 312 16.15 -3.12 -34.83
CA VAL A 312 16.94 -2.08 -35.51
C VAL A 312 17.94 -1.45 -34.54
N VAL A 313 19.21 -1.42 -34.94
CA VAL A 313 20.29 -0.77 -34.20
C VAL A 313 20.43 0.68 -34.68
N ASN A 314 20.28 1.62 -33.76
CA ASN A 314 20.47 3.05 -34.07
C ASN A 314 21.88 3.32 -34.64
N ASN A 315 21.97 4.23 -35.60
CA ASN A 315 23.18 4.57 -36.35
C ASN A 315 23.79 3.43 -37.20
N ALA A 316 23.11 2.30 -37.38
CA ALA A 316 23.50 1.26 -38.34
C ALA A 316 22.95 1.56 -39.73
N THR A 317 23.77 1.36 -40.77
CA THR A 317 23.33 1.42 -42.17
C THR A 317 23.07 0.03 -42.74
N THR A 318 23.83 -0.96 -42.29
CA THR A 318 23.71 -2.36 -42.70
C THR A 318 24.07 -3.31 -41.56
N TYR A 319 23.87 -4.60 -41.76
CA TYR A 319 24.25 -5.68 -40.85
C TYR A 319 25.08 -6.73 -41.58
N ASP A 320 26.02 -7.32 -40.85
CA ASP A 320 26.67 -8.56 -41.25
C ASP A 320 26.15 -9.71 -40.38
N ILE A 321 25.83 -10.84 -41.01
CA ILE A 321 25.39 -12.08 -40.37
C ILE A 321 26.45 -13.14 -40.61
N GLU A 322 26.98 -13.71 -39.54
CA GLU A 322 27.93 -14.82 -39.60
C GLU A 322 27.26 -16.10 -39.14
N TYR A 323 27.46 -17.18 -39.89
CA TYR A 323 26.86 -18.47 -39.57
C TYR A 323 27.78 -19.65 -39.86
N THR A 324 27.49 -20.78 -39.21
CA THR A 324 28.21 -22.05 -39.33
C THR A 324 27.37 -23.19 -38.76
N THR A 325 27.68 -24.44 -39.10
CA THR A 325 27.08 -25.65 -38.48
C THR A 325 27.82 -26.10 -37.21
N GLU A 326 28.92 -25.43 -36.87
CA GLU A 326 29.84 -25.85 -35.81
C GLU A 326 30.18 -24.66 -34.93
N LYS A 327 29.55 -24.55 -33.75
CA LYS A 327 29.67 -23.41 -32.83
C LYS A 327 31.13 -23.02 -32.51
N ARG A 328 32.04 -24.00 -32.48
CA ARG A 328 33.48 -23.81 -32.23
C ARG A 328 34.19 -22.97 -33.29
N PHE A 329 33.62 -22.81 -34.49
CA PHE A 329 34.25 -22.05 -35.58
C PHE A 329 34.08 -20.54 -35.46
N PHE A 330 33.20 -20.02 -34.59
CA PHE A 330 33.14 -18.57 -34.36
C PHE A 330 34.44 -18.04 -33.75
N GLY A 331 35.09 -17.11 -34.47
CA GLY A 331 36.40 -16.58 -34.11
C GLY A 331 37.56 -17.22 -34.88
N SER A 332 37.30 -18.26 -35.67
CA SER A 332 38.17 -18.75 -36.73
C SER A 332 37.77 -18.11 -38.06
N SER A 333 38.73 -17.66 -38.87
CA SER A 333 38.45 -17.01 -40.17
C SER A 333 37.96 -17.97 -41.24
N ASP A 334 38.20 -19.28 -41.10
CA ASP A 334 38.09 -20.24 -42.20
C ASP A 334 36.93 -21.24 -42.01
N GLY A 335 36.17 -21.14 -40.92
CA GLY A 335 35.09 -22.09 -40.56
C GLY A 335 33.68 -21.48 -40.53
N THR A 336 33.53 -20.22 -40.92
CA THR A 336 32.25 -19.50 -40.92
C THR A 336 31.99 -18.86 -42.27
N THR A 337 30.73 -18.56 -42.56
CA THR A 337 30.33 -17.76 -43.72
C THR A 337 29.73 -16.45 -43.25
N ILE A 338 30.13 -15.33 -43.88
CA ILE A 338 29.61 -14.00 -43.57
C ILE A 338 28.76 -13.50 -44.73
N ILE A 339 27.52 -13.14 -44.41
CA ILE A 339 26.60 -12.41 -45.29
C ILE A 339 26.73 -10.94 -44.91
N SER A 340 27.26 -10.12 -45.81
CA SER A 340 27.51 -8.70 -45.55
C SER A 340 26.44 -7.81 -46.18
N SER A 341 26.36 -6.57 -45.69
CA SER A 341 25.53 -5.51 -46.30
C SER A 341 24.02 -5.78 -46.31
N VAL A 342 23.49 -6.43 -45.28
CA VAL A 342 22.03 -6.60 -45.11
C VAL A 342 21.43 -5.26 -44.68
N ASP A 343 20.52 -4.69 -45.48
CA ASP A 343 19.96 -3.35 -45.29
C ASP A 343 18.59 -3.34 -44.57
N LYS A 344 18.02 -4.52 -44.32
CA LYS A 344 16.78 -4.71 -43.57
C LYS A 344 17.05 -5.26 -42.17
N ASN A 345 16.04 -5.24 -41.31
CA ASN A 345 16.08 -5.86 -39.98
C ASN A 345 15.63 -7.33 -39.97
N TYR A 346 15.56 -7.94 -41.16
CA TYR A 346 15.30 -9.35 -41.35
C TYR A 346 16.10 -9.88 -42.55
N TYR A 347 16.31 -11.20 -42.59
CA TYR A 347 16.96 -11.89 -43.69
C TYR A 347 16.49 -13.34 -43.80
N ILE A 348 16.35 -13.86 -45.01
CA ILE A 348 16.04 -15.28 -45.26
C ILE A 348 17.27 -15.93 -45.83
N LYS A 349 17.90 -16.82 -45.06
CA LYS A 349 19.03 -17.61 -45.53
C LYS A 349 18.52 -18.89 -46.17
N THR A 350 18.66 -19.01 -47.49
CA THR A 350 18.29 -20.19 -48.28
C THR A 350 19.50 -21.10 -48.60
N GLY A 351 19.23 -22.31 -49.11
CA GLY A 351 20.27 -23.25 -49.55
C GLY A 351 21.00 -23.94 -48.39
N LEU A 352 20.29 -24.18 -47.29
CA LEU A 352 20.79 -24.92 -46.13
C LEU A 352 20.43 -26.40 -46.22
N GLU A 353 21.28 -27.26 -45.67
CA GLU A 353 21.02 -28.70 -45.58
C GLU A 353 20.10 -29.04 -44.39
N PRO A 354 18.99 -29.78 -44.60
CA PRO A 354 18.13 -30.29 -43.53
C PRO A 354 18.89 -31.20 -42.55
N GLY A 355 18.46 -31.24 -41.29
CA GLY A 355 18.99 -32.09 -40.22
C GLY A 355 20.18 -31.51 -39.46
N TYR A 356 20.71 -30.35 -39.88
CA TYR A 356 21.82 -29.69 -39.20
C TYR A 356 21.34 -28.59 -38.25
N GLU A 357 22.07 -28.41 -37.14
CA GLU A 357 22.01 -27.23 -36.30
C GLU A 357 22.85 -26.11 -36.93
N TYR A 358 22.24 -24.97 -37.21
CA TYR A 358 22.94 -23.79 -37.69
C TYR A 358 23.04 -22.76 -36.58
N PHE A 359 24.25 -22.26 -36.37
CA PHE A 359 24.54 -21.19 -35.43
C PHE A 359 24.70 -19.87 -36.17
N PHE A 360 24.15 -18.79 -35.61
CA PHE A 360 24.18 -17.44 -36.17
C PHE A 360 24.63 -16.41 -35.13
N ARG A 361 25.33 -15.38 -35.59
CA ARG A 361 25.50 -14.12 -34.86
C ARG A 361 25.45 -12.94 -35.83
N ILE A 362 25.11 -11.77 -35.31
CA ILE A 362 24.91 -10.55 -36.13
C ILE A 362 25.69 -9.37 -35.56
N ARG A 363 26.19 -8.50 -36.43
CA ARG A 363 26.75 -7.20 -36.05
C ARG A 363 26.18 -6.10 -36.93
N ALA A 364 26.01 -4.92 -36.35
CA ALA A 364 25.64 -3.70 -37.06
C ALA A 364 26.89 -3.00 -37.63
N VAL A 365 26.75 -2.37 -38.78
CA VAL A 365 27.82 -1.69 -39.54
C VAL A 365 27.36 -0.30 -39.98
N ASN A 366 28.27 0.68 -39.91
CA ASN A 366 28.13 1.99 -40.56
C ASN A 366 29.48 2.46 -41.14
N ASP A 367 29.52 3.69 -41.64
CA ASP A 367 30.72 4.32 -42.23
C ASP A 367 31.89 4.48 -41.25
N LYS A 368 31.65 4.42 -39.93
CA LYS A 368 32.67 4.45 -38.87
C LYS A 368 33.17 3.06 -38.47
N GLY A 369 32.60 2.00 -39.04
CA GLY A 369 33.03 0.61 -38.87
C GLY A 369 31.97 -0.29 -38.23
N SER A 370 32.38 -1.52 -37.90
CA SER A 370 31.50 -2.54 -37.36
C SER A 370 31.45 -2.53 -35.83
N SER A 371 30.26 -2.81 -35.30
CA SER A 371 30.05 -3.16 -33.89
C SER A 371 30.66 -4.52 -33.54
N GLY A 372 30.61 -4.90 -32.26
CA GLY A 372 30.86 -6.28 -31.84
C GLY A 372 29.76 -7.23 -32.33
N TRP A 373 30.08 -8.52 -32.42
CA TRP A 373 29.09 -9.55 -32.73
C TRP A 373 28.14 -9.78 -31.54
N SER A 374 26.87 -10.02 -31.83
CA SER A 374 25.87 -10.46 -30.86
C SER A 374 26.24 -11.79 -30.20
N PRO A 375 25.57 -12.18 -29.11
CA PRO A 375 25.52 -13.57 -28.68
C PRO A 375 25.12 -14.50 -29.83
N ILE A 376 25.61 -15.75 -29.77
CA ILE A 376 25.31 -16.79 -30.75
C ILE A 376 23.93 -17.38 -30.45
N SER A 377 23.09 -17.48 -31.47
CA SER A 377 21.81 -18.20 -31.45
C SER A 377 21.90 -19.41 -32.39
N SER A 378 21.10 -20.45 -32.18
CA SER A 378 21.04 -21.60 -33.08
C SER A 378 19.63 -22.12 -33.30
N VAL A 379 19.45 -22.82 -34.42
CA VAL A 379 18.22 -23.54 -34.77
C VAL A 379 18.58 -24.75 -35.61
N ILE A 380 17.91 -25.86 -35.34
CA ILE A 380 17.98 -27.08 -36.16
C ILE A 380 16.93 -26.93 -37.26
N ILE A 381 17.22 -27.35 -38.50
CA ILE A 381 16.23 -27.26 -39.59
C ILE A 381 15.81 -28.61 -40.13
N GLY A 382 14.56 -28.74 -40.57
CA GLY A 382 14.09 -29.96 -41.24
C GLY A 382 13.87 -31.16 -40.33
N GLU A 383 13.74 -30.92 -39.02
CA GLU A 383 13.35 -31.92 -38.03
C GLU A 383 11.83 -31.94 -37.86
N ASN A 384 11.28 -33.12 -37.59
CA ASN A 384 9.85 -33.26 -37.35
C ASN A 384 9.48 -32.81 -35.93
N PRO A 385 8.27 -32.24 -35.73
CA PRO A 385 7.79 -31.84 -34.42
C PRO A 385 7.68 -33.03 -33.46
N ASN A 386 7.86 -32.75 -32.17
CA ASN A 386 7.49 -33.69 -31.11
C ASN A 386 5.96 -33.84 -31.03
N PRO A 387 5.43 -34.90 -30.38
CA PRO A 387 3.99 -34.99 -30.10
C PRO A 387 3.46 -33.69 -29.51
N PRO A 388 2.33 -33.16 -30.00
CA PRO A 388 1.79 -31.90 -29.51
C PRO A 388 1.33 -32.03 -28.06
N THR A 389 1.40 -30.93 -27.30
CA THR A 389 0.86 -30.87 -25.94
C THR A 389 -0.64 -30.58 -26.03
N THR A 390 -1.51 -31.41 -25.46
CA THR A 390 -2.97 -31.31 -25.63
C THR A 390 -3.73 -31.12 -24.32
N TRP A 391 -4.87 -30.42 -24.35
CA TRP A 391 -5.86 -30.34 -23.26
C TRP A 391 -7.24 -29.96 -23.81
N SER A 392 -8.32 -30.14 -23.05
CA SER A 392 -9.67 -29.73 -23.43
C SER A 392 -10.21 -28.64 -22.50
N SER A 393 -11.25 -27.91 -22.92
CA SER A 393 -11.93 -26.92 -22.09
C SER A 393 -12.66 -27.55 -20.89
N SER A 394 -13.04 -28.82 -21.01
CA SER A 394 -13.58 -29.63 -19.92
C SER A 394 -13.24 -31.12 -20.14
N THR A 395 -13.21 -31.89 -19.05
CA THR A 395 -13.11 -33.37 -19.05
C THR A 395 -14.45 -34.05 -18.81
N THR A 396 -15.47 -33.29 -18.41
CA THR A 396 -16.86 -33.74 -18.26
C THR A 396 -17.80 -32.78 -18.98
N LEU A 397 -18.82 -33.29 -19.65
CA LEU A 397 -19.78 -32.47 -20.40
C LEU A 397 -21.21 -32.86 -20.07
N VAL A 398 -22.09 -31.86 -20.00
CA VAL A 398 -23.52 -32.08 -20.05
C VAL A 398 -23.94 -32.26 -21.52
N VAL A 399 -24.87 -33.20 -21.79
CA VAL A 399 -25.42 -33.39 -23.14
C VAL A 399 -25.88 -32.06 -23.74
N GLY A 400 -25.29 -31.67 -24.86
CA GLY A 400 -25.57 -30.41 -25.56
C GLY A 400 -24.56 -29.29 -25.34
N GLU A 401 -23.60 -29.44 -24.41
CA GLU A 401 -22.51 -28.48 -24.22
C GLU A 401 -21.48 -28.50 -25.35
N THR A 402 -20.81 -27.36 -25.54
CA THR A 402 -19.68 -27.25 -26.47
C THR A 402 -18.38 -27.53 -25.74
N VAL A 403 -17.49 -28.30 -26.38
CA VAL A 403 -16.13 -28.52 -25.89
C VAL A 403 -15.09 -28.07 -26.90
N ILE A 404 -14.00 -27.51 -26.42
CA ILE A 404 -12.88 -27.06 -27.25
C ILE A 404 -11.66 -27.90 -26.90
N LEU A 405 -11.07 -28.52 -27.91
CA LEU A 405 -9.83 -29.27 -27.83
C LEU A 405 -8.68 -28.31 -28.19
N TYR A 406 -7.65 -28.23 -27.36
CA TYR A 406 -6.51 -27.35 -27.54
C TYR A 406 -5.22 -28.12 -27.70
N TRP A 407 -4.29 -27.56 -28.46
CA TRP A 407 -2.93 -28.10 -28.54
C TRP A 407 -1.85 -27.06 -28.87
N ILE A 408 -0.62 -27.37 -28.47
CA ILE A 408 0.60 -26.63 -28.83
C ILE A 408 1.41 -27.45 -29.84
N HIS A 409 1.87 -26.79 -30.89
CA HIS A 409 2.80 -27.38 -31.85
C HIS A 409 4.23 -27.37 -31.28
N ASN A 410 4.73 -28.54 -30.94
CA ASN A 410 6.07 -28.70 -30.35
C ASN A 410 7.13 -28.85 -31.45
N SER A 411 7.38 -27.78 -32.22
CA SER A 411 8.42 -27.79 -33.26
C SER A 411 9.82 -27.98 -32.66
N LYS A 412 10.70 -28.63 -33.42
CA LYS A 412 12.14 -28.71 -33.10
C LYS A 412 12.97 -27.72 -33.90
N ASP A 413 12.39 -27.22 -35.00
CA ASP A 413 13.01 -26.28 -35.93
C ASP A 413 12.42 -24.86 -35.81
N GLU A 414 11.70 -24.61 -34.72
CA GLU A 414 11.00 -23.36 -34.42
C GLU A 414 9.97 -22.97 -35.49
N SER A 415 9.59 -23.90 -36.38
CA SER A 415 8.57 -23.63 -37.40
C SER A 415 7.17 -23.58 -36.80
N HIS A 416 6.29 -22.86 -37.49
CA HIS A 416 4.86 -22.85 -37.16
C HIS A 416 4.18 -24.14 -37.62
N MET A 417 3.07 -24.47 -36.96
CA MET A 417 2.23 -25.57 -37.40
C MET A 417 1.70 -25.28 -38.80
N LYS A 418 1.85 -26.24 -39.70
CA LYS A 418 1.23 -26.21 -41.01
C LYS A 418 -0.09 -26.97 -41.03
N ASN A 419 -0.12 -28.16 -40.45
CA ASN A 419 -1.34 -28.96 -40.34
C ASN A 419 -1.40 -29.71 -39.00
N ALA A 420 -2.60 -29.93 -38.50
CA ALA A 420 -2.92 -30.89 -37.45
C ALA A 420 -3.90 -31.94 -37.96
N GLU A 421 -3.76 -33.15 -37.44
CA GLU A 421 -4.73 -34.22 -37.58
C GLU A 421 -5.24 -34.59 -36.18
N ILE A 422 -6.55 -34.55 -36.02
CA ILE A 422 -7.27 -34.88 -34.79
C ILE A 422 -7.96 -36.21 -35.03
N GLU A 423 -7.60 -37.22 -34.25
CA GLU A 423 -8.27 -38.51 -34.21
C GLU A 423 -9.14 -38.55 -32.96
N MET A 424 -10.43 -38.86 -33.15
CA MET A 424 -11.43 -38.91 -32.09
C MET A 424 -12.18 -40.23 -32.16
N TYR A 425 -12.56 -40.78 -31.01
CA TYR A 425 -13.40 -41.95 -30.87
C TYR A 425 -14.62 -41.54 -30.03
N VAL A 426 -15.81 -41.68 -30.61
CA VAL A 426 -17.08 -41.52 -29.88
C VAL A 426 -17.68 -42.91 -29.74
N ASP A 427 -17.73 -43.43 -28.52
CA ASP A 427 -18.20 -44.80 -28.24
C ASP A 427 -17.54 -45.86 -29.15
N SER A 428 -16.21 -45.79 -29.26
CA SER A 428 -15.36 -46.62 -30.13
C SER A 428 -15.51 -46.40 -31.65
N VAL A 429 -16.35 -45.47 -32.10
CA VAL A 429 -16.45 -45.08 -33.52
C VAL A 429 -15.41 -44.02 -33.82
N LYS A 430 -14.46 -44.34 -34.72
CA LYS A 430 -13.37 -43.44 -35.10
C LYS A 430 -13.83 -42.35 -36.09
N GLU A 431 -13.48 -41.12 -35.77
CA GLU A 431 -13.58 -39.93 -36.61
C GLU A 431 -12.19 -39.28 -36.79
N THR A 432 -11.96 -38.62 -37.92
CA THR A 432 -10.68 -37.94 -38.19
C THR A 432 -10.93 -36.58 -38.81
N HIS A 433 -10.35 -35.55 -38.22
CA HIS A 433 -10.46 -34.17 -38.65
C HIS A 433 -9.08 -33.59 -38.93
N THR A 434 -9.00 -32.68 -39.89
CA THR A 434 -7.78 -31.95 -40.21
C THR A 434 -7.97 -30.45 -39.98
N LYS A 435 -6.92 -29.79 -39.51
CA LYS A 435 -6.89 -28.35 -39.27
C LYS A 435 -5.62 -27.77 -39.86
N GLU A 436 -5.75 -26.85 -40.81
CA GLU A 436 -4.61 -26.07 -41.29
C GLU A 436 -4.22 -25.02 -40.25
N GLY A 437 -2.90 -24.79 -40.10
CA GLY A 437 -2.38 -23.70 -39.29
C GLY A 437 -2.54 -22.40 -40.03
N THR A 438 -3.25 -21.45 -39.43
CA THR A 438 -3.30 -20.07 -39.92
C THR A 438 -2.11 -19.32 -39.35
N ILE A 439 -1.33 -18.64 -40.18
CA ILE A 439 -0.32 -17.70 -39.69
C ILE A 439 -1.05 -16.37 -39.51
N GLY A 440 -1.36 -15.99 -38.27
CA GLY A 440 -1.88 -14.67 -37.95
C GLY A 440 -0.89 -13.55 -38.30
N ASP A 441 -1.38 -12.32 -38.45
CA ASP A 441 -0.54 -11.13 -38.67
C ASP A 441 0.40 -10.84 -37.47
N ASP A 442 0.01 -11.33 -36.29
CA ASP A 442 0.84 -11.34 -35.09
C ASP A 442 1.60 -12.68 -35.04
N GLU A 443 2.93 -12.63 -35.14
CA GLU A 443 3.84 -13.79 -35.17
C GLU A 443 3.86 -14.61 -33.84
N GLU A 444 2.87 -14.42 -32.96
CA GLU A 444 2.69 -15.10 -31.67
C GLU A 444 1.43 -15.97 -31.67
N GLU A 445 1.46 -17.13 -32.33
CA GLU A 445 0.46 -18.17 -32.05
C GLU A 445 1.15 -19.41 -31.44
N THR A 446 0.92 -19.61 -30.15
CA THR A 446 1.40 -20.77 -29.40
C THR A 446 0.35 -21.87 -29.27
N THR A 447 -0.94 -21.57 -29.45
CA THR A 447 -2.05 -22.49 -29.11
C THR A 447 -3.09 -22.59 -30.22
N TYR A 448 -3.32 -23.81 -30.71
CA TYR A 448 -4.33 -24.16 -31.70
C TYR A 448 -5.54 -24.82 -31.05
N SER A 449 -6.69 -24.82 -31.74
CA SER A 449 -7.92 -25.43 -31.20
C SER A 449 -8.85 -26.02 -32.25
N TYR A 450 -9.73 -26.91 -31.78
CA TYR A 450 -10.84 -27.53 -32.51
C TYR A 450 -12.09 -27.56 -31.64
N THR A 451 -13.21 -27.04 -32.15
CA THR A 451 -14.48 -26.93 -31.40
C THR A 451 -15.43 -28.05 -31.79
N ILE A 452 -15.95 -28.77 -30.80
CA ILE A 452 -17.07 -29.71 -30.92
C ILE A 452 -18.32 -29.01 -30.41
N SER A 453 -19.14 -28.49 -31.33
CA SER A 453 -20.25 -27.58 -31.02
C SER A 453 -21.63 -28.25 -30.87
N ASN A 454 -21.76 -29.55 -31.12
CA ASN A 454 -23.04 -30.25 -30.96
C ASN A 454 -22.85 -31.65 -30.36
N THR A 455 -22.74 -31.69 -29.03
CA THR A 455 -22.75 -32.93 -28.24
C THR A 455 -24.18 -33.42 -27.96
N SER A 456 -25.23 -32.70 -28.38
CA SER A 456 -26.64 -33.14 -28.20
C SER A 456 -26.96 -34.45 -28.93
N LYS A 457 -26.08 -34.86 -29.87
CA LYS A 457 -26.17 -36.15 -30.56
C LYS A 457 -25.65 -37.31 -29.71
N PHE A 458 -24.89 -37.03 -28.66
CA PHE A 458 -24.33 -38.03 -27.77
C PHE A 458 -25.36 -38.40 -26.71
N THR A 459 -25.43 -39.69 -26.41
CA THR A 459 -26.28 -40.20 -25.34
C THR A 459 -25.55 -40.10 -24.01
N GLU A 460 -26.30 -40.18 -22.92
CA GLU A 460 -25.71 -40.26 -21.59
C GLU A 460 -24.75 -41.45 -21.47
N GLY A 461 -23.59 -41.22 -20.85
CA GLY A 461 -22.53 -42.21 -20.68
C GLY A 461 -21.59 -42.35 -21.88
N THR A 462 -21.78 -41.56 -22.95
CA THR A 462 -20.88 -41.53 -24.10
C THR A 462 -19.47 -41.09 -23.67
N LYS A 463 -18.46 -41.79 -24.19
CA LYS A 463 -17.04 -41.44 -23.98
C LYS A 463 -16.42 -40.91 -25.27
N ILE A 464 -15.81 -39.73 -25.18
CA ILE A 464 -15.06 -39.12 -26.27
C ILE A 464 -13.57 -39.25 -25.96
N GLU A 465 -12.88 -40.11 -26.70
CA GLU A 465 -11.43 -40.24 -26.62
C GLU A 465 -10.78 -39.51 -27.79
N TRP A 466 -9.76 -38.70 -27.58
CA TRP A 466 -9.14 -37.93 -28.65
C TRP A 466 -7.63 -37.78 -28.50
N ARG A 467 -6.95 -37.62 -29.63
CA ARG A 467 -5.51 -37.30 -29.72
C ARG A 467 -5.21 -36.54 -30.99
N VAL A 468 -4.13 -35.76 -30.95
CA VAL A 468 -3.69 -34.90 -32.05
C VAL A 468 -2.25 -35.23 -32.45
N ARG A 469 -1.93 -35.12 -33.74
CA ARG A 469 -0.56 -35.02 -34.26
C ARG A 469 -0.44 -33.79 -35.14
N THR A 470 0.75 -33.19 -35.20
CA THR A 470 0.97 -31.94 -35.96
C THR A 470 2.13 -32.07 -36.93
N SER A 471 2.13 -31.27 -37.99
CA SER A 471 3.22 -31.17 -38.96
C SER A 471 3.62 -29.70 -39.13
N GLY A 472 4.93 -29.44 -39.21
CA GLY A 472 5.49 -28.11 -39.47
C GLY A 472 5.82 -27.93 -40.95
N ILE A 473 6.92 -27.20 -41.22
CA ILE A 473 7.41 -26.98 -42.60
C ILE A 473 7.81 -28.27 -43.34
N THR A 474 8.05 -29.37 -42.63
CA THR A 474 8.44 -30.63 -43.25
C THR A 474 7.29 -31.36 -43.96
N ASN A 475 6.03 -31.03 -43.61
CA ASN A 475 4.80 -31.76 -43.93
C ASN A 475 4.75 -33.20 -43.40
N GLU A 476 5.69 -33.59 -42.53
CA GLU A 476 5.67 -34.89 -41.87
C GLU A 476 5.07 -34.71 -40.47
N TYR A 477 4.13 -35.59 -40.12
CA TYR A 477 3.45 -35.51 -38.84
C TYR A 477 4.35 -36.02 -37.70
N SER A 478 4.21 -35.41 -36.53
CA SER A 478 4.69 -35.95 -35.27
C SER A 478 4.08 -37.32 -34.98
N GLU A 479 4.66 -38.02 -34.01
CA GLU A 479 3.94 -39.03 -33.25
C GLU A 479 2.66 -38.45 -32.63
N TRP A 480 1.70 -39.32 -32.34
CA TRP A 480 0.46 -38.91 -31.69
C TRP A 480 0.72 -38.39 -30.27
N SER A 481 0.01 -37.34 -29.88
CA SER A 481 -0.11 -36.96 -28.47
C SER A 481 -0.78 -38.07 -27.64
N ILE A 482 -0.72 -37.90 -26.33
CA ILE A 482 -1.42 -38.79 -25.41
C ILE A 482 -2.93 -38.79 -25.68
N MET A 483 -3.56 -39.95 -25.49
CA MET A 483 -5.01 -40.09 -25.60
C MET A 483 -5.68 -39.43 -24.40
N ARG A 484 -6.59 -38.50 -24.69
CA ARG A 484 -7.41 -37.77 -23.71
C ARG A 484 -8.83 -38.33 -23.73
N ASN A 485 -9.51 -38.30 -22.59
CA ASN A 485 -10.91 -38.72 -22.46
C ASN A 485 -11.78 -37.54 -21.99
N ILE A 486 -13.03 -37.55 -22.44
CA ILE A 486 -14.09 -36.64 -22.02
C ILE A 486 -15.35 -37.48 -21.81
N ASP A 487 -15.92 -37.45 -20.61
CA ASP A 487 -17.13 -38.19 -20.25
C ASP A 487 -18.38 -37.29 -20.42
N VAL A 488 -19.44 -37.81 -21.03
CA VAL A 488 -20.69 -37.08 -21.28
C VAL A 488 -21.80 -37.59 -20.34
N TYR A 489 -22.38 -36.68 -19.56
CA TYR A 489 -23.43 -36.93 -18.56
C TYR A 489 -24.74 -36.23 -18.92
N ALA A 490 -25.87 -36.76 -18.45
CA ALA A 490 -27.12 -36.01 -18.45
C ALA A 490 -27.11 -34.93 -17.35
N PRO A 491 -27.88 -33.83 -17.49
CA PRO A 491 -28.02 -32.85 -16.41
C PRO A 491 -28.64 -33.51 -15.17
N PRO A 492 -28.05 -33.36 -13.97
CA PRO A 492 -28.69 -33.85 -12.76
C PRO A 492 -29.95 -33.04 -12.44
N THR A 493 -30.94 -33.67 -11.82
CA THR A 493 -32.16 -33.04 -11.30
C THR A 493 -32.36 -33.42 -9.85
N LEU A 494 -33.08 -32.58 -9.10
CA LEU A 494 -33.38 -32.79 -7.69
C LEU A 494 -34.87 -32.52 -7.46
N SER A 495 -35.54 -33.36 -6.70
CA SER A 495 -36.85 -33.07 -6.11
C SER A 495 -36.70 -32.78 -4.63
N ILE A 496 -37.61 -31.98 -4.08
CA ILE A 496 -37.69 -31.64 -2.66
C ILE A 496 -39.14 -31.70 -2.21
N HIS A 497 -39.38 -32.30 -1.04
CA HIS A 497 -40.68 -32.38 -0.38
C HIS A 497 -40.53 -31.93 1.07
N VAL A 498 -41.42 -31.05 1.52
CA VAL A 498 -41.40 -30.47 2.88
C VAL A 498 -42.73 -30.75 3.56
N THR A 499 -42.70 -31.38 4.74
CA THR A 499 -43.90 -31.79 5.49
C THR A 499 -43.75 -31.54 7.00
N ASP A 500 -44.85 -31.46 7.75
CA ASP A 500 -44.86 -31.44 9.22
C ASP A 500 -45.43 -32.72 9.84
N THR A 501 -45.42 -32.82 11.17
CA THR A 501 -45.96 -33.97 11.91
C THR A 501 -47.48 -34.16 11.74
N ALA A 502 -48.21 -33.10 11.39
CA ALA A 502 -49.64 -33.18 11.07
C ALA A 502 -49.90 -33.71 9.65
N GLY A 503 -48.84 -33.94 8.87
CA GLY A 503 -48.92 -34.41 7.48
C GLY A 503 -49.35 -33.33 6.50
N ASN A 504 -49.27 -32.04 6.90
CA ASN A 504 -49.47 -30.93 5.98
C ASN A 504 -48.31 -30.94 4.97
N ALA A 505 -48.65 -30.89 3.69
CA ALA A 505 -47.70 -30.89 2.59
C ALA A 505 -47.86 -29.62 1.77
N GLU A 506 -46.75 -28.89 1.62
CA GLU A 506 -46.58 -27.70 0.78
C GLU A 506 -47.54 -26.53 1.14
N TYR A 507 -46.95 -25.33 1.25
CA TYR A 507 -47.59 -24.02 1.51
C TYR A 507 -47.91 -23.63 2.97
N GLU A 508 -48.35 -24.51 3.87
CA GLU A 508 -48.69 -24.13 5.26
C GLU A 508 -48.24 -25.19 6.28
N LEU A 509 -47.20 -24.88 7.07
CA LEU A 509 -46.71 -25.77 8.14
C LEU A 509 -47.24 -25.29 9.49
N ALA A 510 -47.85 -26.19 10.26
CA ALA A 510 -48.58 -25.85 11.48
C ALA A 510 -47.96 -26.45 12.75
N SER A 511 -46.94 -27.29 12.63
CA SER A 511 -46.26 -27.92 13.77
C SER A 511 -44.81 -28.28 13.46
N TYR A 512 -44.03 -28.47 14.52
CA TYR A 512 -42.74 -29.14 14.47
C TYR A 512 -42.87 -30.65 14.79
N PRO A 513 -41.84 -31.46 14.49
CA PRO A 513 -40.74 -31.16 13.57
C PRO A 513 -41.16 -31.02 12.10
N ILE A 514 -40.34 -30.33 11.32
CA ILE A 514 -40.48 -30.19 9.87
C ILE A 514 -39.53 -31.20 9.21
N TYR A 515 -40.07 -32.03 8.31
CA TYR A 515 -39.33 -33.01 7.53
C TYR A 515 -39.05 -32.47 6.13
N VAL A 516 -37.78 -32.58 5.69
CA VAL A 516 -37.35 -32.23 4.34
C VAL A 516 -36.75 -33.47 3.69
N ASP A 517 -37.41 -33.96 2.65
CA ASP A 517 -36.97 -35.10 1.86
C ASP A 517 -36.55 -34.64 0.47
N CYS A 518 -35.39 -35.09 0.01
CA CYS A 518 -34.83 -34.75 -1.29
C CYS A 518 -34.45 -36.02 -2.05
N GLU A 519 -34.74 -36.08 -3.35
CA GLU A 519 -34.35 -37.21 -4.21
C GLU A 519 -33.68 -36.71 -5.49
N SER A 520 -32.49 -37.21 -5.78
CA SER A 520 -31.68 -36.78 -6.91
C SER A 520 -31.65 -37.80 -8.05
N PHE A 521 -31.59 -37.29 -9.27
CA PHE A 521 -31.48 -38.07 -10.51
C PHE A 521 -30.41 -37.47 -11.42
N PRO A 522 -29.89 -38.19 -12.42
CA PRO A 522 -30.08 -39.63 -12.69
C PRO A 522 -29.22 -40.54 -11.79
N LYS A 523 -29.63 -41.82 -11.65
CA LYS A 523 -29.03 -42.82 -10.75
C LYS A 523 -27.58 -43.24 -11.07
N ASN A 524 -27.07 -42.86 -12.23
CA ASN A 524 -25.71 -43.16 -12.68
C ASN A 524 -24.70 -42.06 -12.32
N GLN A 525 -25.15 -40.99 -11.64
CA GLN A 525 -24.32 -39.99 -10.98
C GLN A 525 -24.57 -40.14 -9.48
N ASN A 526 -23.52 -40.43 -8.71
CA ASN A 526 -23.68 -40.63 -7.28
C ASN A 526 -23.56 -39.28 -6.57
N PRO A 527 -24.49 -38.94 -5.67
CA PRO A 527 -24.32 -37.80 -4.77
C PRO A 527 -23.04 -37.95 -3.95
N ILE A 528 -22.37 -36.84 -3.69
CA ILE A 528 -21.27 -36.73 -2.72
C ILE A 528 -21.67 -35.87 -1.51
N GLY A 529 -22.86 -35.27 -1.55
CA GLY A 529 -23.44 -34.56 -0.42
C GLY A 529 -24.54 -33.57 -0.82
N TYR A 530 -25.31 -33.18 0.18
CA TYR A 530 -26.43 -32.26 0.07
C TYR A 530 -26.20 -31.04 0.96
N TYR A 531 -26.54 -29.87 0.46
CA TYR A 531 -26.57 -28.62 1.23
C TYR A 531 -28.02 -28.17 1.34
N LEU A 532 -28.52 -28.10 2.58
CA LEU A 532 -29.86 -27.64 2.90
C LEU A 532 -29.79 -26.25 3.51
N SER A 533 -30.68 -25.37 3.07
CA SER A 533 -30.78 -23.99 3.53
C SER A 533 -32.24 -23.60 3.71
N VAL A 534 -32.55 -22.79 4.72
CA VAL A 534 -33.85 -22.14 4.90
C VAL A 534 -33.65 -20.63 4.84
N ILE A 535 -34.36 -19.98 3.92
CA ILE A 535 -34.20 -18.58 3.59
C ILE A 535 -35.53 -17.86 3.86
N SER A 536 -35.47 -16.70 4.52
CA SER A 536 -36.67 -15.88 4.71
C SER A 536 -37.11 -15.23 3.40
N ASN A 537 -38.39 -15.32 3.07
CA ASN A 537 -38.97 -14.60 1.93
C ASN A 537 -39.47 -13.19 2.32
N GLU A 538 -39.41 -12.83 3.60
CA GLU A 538 -39.93 -11.55 4.10
C GLU A 538 -38.99 -10.94 5.15
N ALA A 539 -39.06 -9.62 5.31
CA ALA A 539 -38.35 -8.93 6.38
C ALA A 539 -39.21 -8.85 7.63
N TYR A 540 -38.68 -9.25 8.79
CA TYR A 540 -39.38 -9.20 10.07
C TYR A 540 -38.44 -8.93 11.24
N SER A 541 -39.02 -8.44 12.34
CA SER A 541 -38.32 -8.28 13.62
C SER A 541 -38.98 -9.15 14.66
N PHE A 542 -38.18 -9.85 15.46
CA PHE A 542 -38.65 -10.64 16.59
C PHE A 542 -37.75 -10.41 17.80
N THR A 543 -38.21 -10.83 18.97
CA THR A 543 -37.41 -10.79 20.20
C THR A 543 -37.00 -12.22 20.49
N ASP A 544 -35.70 -12.46 20.59
CA ASP A 544 -35.19 -13.79 20.92
C ASP A 544 -35.45 -14.17 22.38
N ALA A 545 -35.14 -15.43 22.72
CA ALA A 545 -35.25 -15.97 24.08
C ALA A 545 -34.51 -15.15 25.16
N PHE A 546 -33.55 -14.33 24.77
CA PHE A 546 -32.75 -13.50 25.68
C PHE A 546 -33.28 -12.07 25.81
N GLY A 547 -34.37 -11.72 25.11
CA GLY A 547 -34.96 -10.39 25.14
C GLY A 547 -34.29 -9.40 24.19
N LYS A 548 -33.45 -9.89 23.26
CA LYS A 548 -32.77 -9.05 22.26
C LYS A 548 -33.60 -9.00 20.99
N SER A 549 -33.88 -7.80 20.51
CA SER A 549 -34.52 -7.61 19.21
C SER A 549 -33.56 -8.04 18.09
N LYS A 550 -33.98 -9.04 17.31
CA LYS A 550 -33.34 -9.48 16.08
C LYS A 550 -34.13 -8.99 14.87
N TYR A 551 -33.42 -8.73 13.79
CA TYR A 551 -33.98 -8.29 12.51
C TYR A 551 -33.50 -9.24 11.42
N ILE A 552 -34.43 -9.80 10.66
CA ILE A 552 -34.18 -10.68 9.52
C ILE A 552 -34.68 -9.95 8.27
N ASN A 553 -33.84 -9.87 7.24
CA ASN A 553 -34.20 -9.31 5.95
C ASN A 553 -34.79 -10.39 5.04
N GLU A 554 -35.54 -9.96 4.04
CA GLU A 554 -35.87 -10.80 2.90
C GLU A 554 -34.57 -11.29 2.22
N GLY A 555 -34.47 -12.61 2.03
CA GLY A 555 -33.30 -13.27 1.45
C GLY A 555 -32.24 -13.72 2.45
N ASP A 556 -32.39 -13.44 3.75
CA ASP A 556 -31.45 -13.90 4.77
C ASP A 556 -31.61 -15.42 4.99
N GLU A 557 -30.47 -16.14 5.00
CA GLU A 557 -30.39 -17.55 5.38
C GLU A 557 -30.44 -17.65 6.92
N ILE A 558 -31.48 -18.32 7.44
CA ILE A 558 -31.69 -18.49 8.89
C ILE A 558 -31.29 -19.87 9.40
N TYR A 559 -31.07 -20.82 8.49
CA TYR A 559 -30.55 -22.15 8.78
C TYR A 559 -29.77 -22.66 7.57
N SER A 560 -28.65 -23.33 7.83
CA SER A 560 -27.98 -24.15 6.83
C SER A 560 -27.27 -25.33 7.43
N LYS A 561 -27.24 -26.44 6.69
CA LYS A 561 -26.54 -27.66 7.07
C LYS A 561 -26.07 -28.43 5.86
N TYR A 562 -24.84 -28.92 5.92
CA TYR A 562 -24.29 -29.86 4.95
C TYR A 562 -24.44 -31.29 5.45
N PHE A 563 -24.86 -32.17 4.54
CA PHE A 563 -25.03 -33.60 4.77
C PHE A 563 -24.09 -34.37 3.85
N ASP A 564 -23.14 -35.10 4.45
CA ASP A 564 -22.26 -36.04 3.76
C ASP A 564 -23.02 -37.35 3.49
N ILE A 565 -23.89 -37.31 2.49
CA ILE A 565 -24.76 -38.42 2.07
C ILE A 565 -24.43 -38.79 0.64
N THR A 566 -24.11 -40.07 0.42
CA THR A 566 -23.77 -40.61 -0.90
C THR A 566 -24.90 -41.38 -1.57
N THR A 567 -26.10 -41.38 -0.97
CA THR A 567 -27.30 -42.02 -1.51
C THR A 567 -28.16 -41.01 -2.25
N GLU A 568 -28.98 -41.49 -3.20
CA GLU A 568 -29.88 -40.68 -4.03
C GLU A 568 -30.94 -39.89 -3.23
N THR A 569 -31.20 -40.29 -1.99
CA THR A 569 -32.17 -39.66 -1.10
C THR A 569 -31.51 -39.05 0.13
N MET A 570 -31.97 -37.86 0.53
CA MET A 570 -31.61 -37.18 1.78
C MET A 570 -32.88 -36.83 2.56
N SER A 571 -32.90 -37.13 3.85
CA SER A 571 -33.97 -36.76 4.77
C SER A 571 -33.38 -35.94 5.91
N ALA A 572 -33.96 -34.77 6.18
CA ALA A 572 -33.60 -33.90 7.29
C ALA A 572 -34.83 -33.61 8.16
N THR A 573 -34.61 -33.49 9.46
CA THR A 573 -35.64 -33.12 10.44
C THR A 573 -35.21 -31.82 11.11
N LEU A 574 -36.06 -30.80 11.04
CA LEU A 574 -35.86 -29.51 11.69
C LEU A 574 -36.79 -29.41 12.91
N THR A 575 -36.21 -29.21 14.07
CA THR A 575 -36.90 -29.03 15.36
C THR A 575 -36.85 -27.56 15.78
N PRO A 576 -37.62 -27.14 16.81
CA PRO A 576 -37.52 -25.79 17.35
C PRO A 576 -36.13 -25.42 17.87
N SER A 577 -35.31 -26.41 18.27
CA SER A 577 -33.93 -26.20 18.67
C SER A 577 -33.00 -25.95 17.48
N ASP A 578 -33.35 -26.43 16.28
CA ASP A 578 -32.55 -26.24 15.05
C ASP A 578 -32.83 -24.88 14.39
N ILE A 579 -34.08 -24.43 14.42
CA ILE A 579 -34.54 -23.24 13.67
C ILE A 579 -35.68 -22.54 14.41
N ASP A 580 -35.61 -21.21 14.47
CA ASP A 580 -36.66 -20.36 15.04
C ASP A 580 -37.48 -19.74 13.91
N LEU A 581 -38.75 -20.16 13.80
CA LEU A 581 -39.66 -19.76 12.74
C LEU A 581 -40.80 -18.91 13.29
N VAL A 582 -40.96 -17.72 12.73
CA VAL A 582 -42.02 -16.78 13.13
C VAL A 582 -43.32 -17.06 12.39
N ALA A 583 -44.43 -17.10 13.13
CA ALA A 583 -45.78 -17.28 12.59
C ALA A 583 -46.14 -16.21 11.55
N GLU A 584 -46.94 -16.60 10.55
CA GLU A 584 -47.36 -15.79 9.40
C GLU A 584 -46.25 -15.36 8.43
N ILE A 585 -44.99 -15.73 8.66
CA ILE A 585 -43.89 -15.44 7.75
C ILE A 585 -43.69 -16.59 6.73
N SER A 586 -43.40 -16.23 5.49
CA SER A 586 -43.03 -17.15 4.41
C SER A 586 -41.52 -17.42 4.38
N TYR A 587 -41.16 -18.68 4.15
CA TYR A 587 -39.77 -19.15 4.01
C TYR A 587 -39.64 -20.06 2.80
N LYS A 588 -38.40 -20.20 2.34
CA LYS A 588 -38.00 -21.07 1.23
C LYS A 588 -36.96 -22.05 1.71
N VAL A 589 -37.25 -23.33 1.58
CA VAL A 589 -36.25 -24.40 1.74
C VAL A 589 -35.55 -24.58 0.40
N VAL A 590 -34.23 -24.51 0.38
CA VAL A 590 -33.39 -24.79 -0.80
C VAL A 590 -32.52 -25.99 -0.47
N CYS A 591 -32.54 -27.00 -1.34
CA CYS A 591 -31.62 -28.10 -1.29
C CYS A 591 -30.77 -28.13 -2.56
N LYS A 592 -29.46 -28.31 -2.39
CA LYS A 592 -28.51 -28.47 -3.47
C LYS A 592 -27.74 -29.78 -3.31
N VAL A 593 -27.69 -30.57 -4.37
CA VAL A 593 -26.89 -31.81 -4.43
C VAL A 593 -25.64 -31.61 -5.28
N SER A 594 -24.52 -32.16 -4.81
CA SER A 594 -23.28 -32.26 -5.60
C SER A 594 -23.05 -33.70 -5.99
N MET A 595 -22.66 -33.95 -7.24
CA MET A 595 -22.43 -35.29 -7.80
C MET A 595 -20.94 -35.61 -7.93
N ASP A 596 -20.61 -36.90 -7.97
CA ASP A 596 -19.28 -37.43 -8.26
C ASP A 596 -18.75 -37.07 -9.67
N SER A 597 -19.66 -36.78 -10.60
CA SER A 597 -19.38 -36.22 -11.93
C SER A 597 -18.85 -34.77 -11.89
N GLY A 598 -18.92 -34.11 -10.73
CA GLY A 598 -18.61 -32.69 -10.55
C GLY A 598 -19.78 -31.75 -10.90
N LEU A 599 -20.93 -32.28 -11.31
CA LEU A 599 -22.15 -31.51 -11.59
C LEU A 599 -22.97 -31.26 -10.31
N THR A 600 -23.90 -30.31 -10.37
CA THR A 600 -24.80 -29.98 -9.25
C THR A 600 -26.23 -29.80 -9.73
N ALA A 601 -27.20 -30.15 -8.88
CA ALA A 601 -28.62 -29.82 -9.08
C ALA A 601 -29.18 -29.12 -7.83
N GLU A 602 -30.23 -28.32 -8.01
CA GLU A 602 -30.86 -27.56 -6.95
C GLU A 602 -32.38 -27.66 -7.08
N ALA A 603 -33.07 -27.71 -5.96
CA ALA A 603 -34.52 -27.68 -5.86
C ALA A 603 -34.92 -26.85 -4.64
N SER A 604 -36.07 -26.18 -4.73
CA SER A 604 -36.59 -25.38 -3.63
C SER A 604 -38.08 -25.57 -3.45
N SER A 605 -38.57 -25.37 -2.22
CA SER A 605 -39.99 -25.34 -1.89
C SER A 605 -40.28 -24.21 -0.92
N ASP A 606 -41.36 -23.47 -1.17
CA ASP A 606 -41.82 -22.37 -0.34
C ASP A 606 -42.92 -22.85 0.61
N PHE A 607 -42.90 -22.35 1.85
CA PHE A 607 -43.93 -22.62 2.85
C PHE A 607 -44.17 -21.40 3.74
N LYS A 608 -45.39 -21.26 4.25
CA LYS A 608 -45.78 -20.26 5.24
C LYS A 608 -45.95 -20.91 6.60
N VAL A 609 -45.49 -20.23 7.64
CA VAL A 609 -45.59 -20.73 9.02
C VAL A 609 -46.96 -20.38 9.59
N GLN A 610 -47.69 -21.38 10.06
CA GLN A 610 -49.01 -21.30 10.72
C GLN A 610 -48.95 -21.90 12.13
N ILE A 611 -47.80 -21.78 12.78
CA ILE A 611 -47.56 -22.37 14.10
C ILE A 611 -48.00 -21.36 15.17
N TYR A 612 -48.97 -21.76 15.99
CA TYR A 612 -49.51 -20.97 17.09
C TYR A 612 -49.44 -21.79 18.38
N GLY A 613 -48.87 -21.23 19.44
CA GLY A 613 -48.75 -21.90 20.74
C GLY A 613 -49.15 -21.03 21.92
N MET A 614 -49.35 -21.67 23.07
CA MET A 614 -49.62 -20.98 24.33
C MET A 614 -48.30 -20.58 24.98
N SER A 615 -48.26 -19.39 25.58
CA SER A 615 -47.14 -18.99 26.44
C SER A 615 -47.30 -19.67 27.79
N TYR A 616 -46.25 -20.37 28.22
CA TYR A 616 -46.11 -20.95 29.54
C TYR A 616 -45.18 -20.11 30.42
N GLU A 617 -45.21 -20.34 31.73
CA GLU A 617 -44.36 -19.64 32.71
C GLU A 617 -43.45 -20.68 33.37
N PRO A 618 -42.19 -20.84 32.90
CA PRO A 618 -41.24 -21.71 33.58
C PRO A 618 -40.80 -21.11 34.92
N ASP A 619 -40.32 -21.95 35.82
CA ASP A 619 -39.81 -21.58 37.14
C ASP A 619 -38.63 -22.52 37.52
N ALA A 620 -37.93 -22.22 38.62
CA ALA A 620 -36.87 -23.09 39.12
C ALA A 620 -36.69 -23.02 40.64
N GLU A 621 -36.40 -24.17 41.25
CA GLU A 621 -35.87 -24.23 42.62
C GLU A 621 -34.34 -24.09 42.59
N ILE A 622 -33.81 -23.19 43.42
CA ILE A 622 -32.37 -22.90 43.49
C ILE A 622 -31.87 -23.14 44.92
N SER A 623 -30.79 -23.91 45.04
CA SER A 623 -30.08 -24.10 46.31
C SER A 623 -28.57 -23.99 46.13
N PHE A 624 -27.87 -23.42 47.11
CA PHE A 624 -26.42 -23.18 47.07
C PHE A 624 -25.71 -23.97 48.17
N ASP A 625 -24.68 -24.72 47.80
CA ASP A 625 -23.80 -25.42 48.73
C ASP A 625 -22.59 -24.54 49.06
N ARG A 626 -22.45 -24.18 50.35
CA ARG A 626 -21.36 -23.33 50.84
C ARG A 626 -20.02 -24.04 51.00
N GLU A 627 -20.02 -25.37 51.06
CA GLU A 627 -18.78 -26.15 51.19
C GLU A 627 -18.10 -26.31 49.85
N THR A 628 -18.88 -26.60 48.81
CA THR A 628 -18.39 -26.81 47.43
C THR A 628 -18.46 -25.55 46.56
N LEU A 629 -19.19 -24.52 47.01
CA LEU A 629 -19.46 -23.28 46.27
C LEU A 629 -20.13 -23.51 44.91
N THR A 630 -21.08 -24.45 44.87
CA THR A 630 -21.86 -24.83 43.69
C THR A 630 -23.35 -24.56 43.89
N THR A 631 -24.09 -24.37 42.80
CA THR A 631 -25.55 -24.19 42.83
C THR A 631 -26.24 -25.36 42.17
N TYR A 632 -27.31 -25.86 42.80
CA TYR A 632 -28.23 -26.82 42.22
C TYR A 632 -29.49 -26.09 41.75
N ILE A 633 -29.85 -26.26 40.48
CA ILE A 633 -30.99 -25.64 39.83
C ILE A 633 -31.92 -26.76 39.34
N LYS A 634 -33.16 -26.76 39.81
CA LYS A 634 -34.20 -27.67 39.33
C LYS A 634 -35.22 -26.87 38.53
N PRO A 635 -35.10 -26.79 37.19
CA PRO A 635 -36.06 -26.09 36.35
C PRO A 635 -37.33 -26.94 36.17
N TYR A 636 -38.48 -26.28 36.10
CA TYR A 636 -39.77 -26.93 35.80
C TYR A 636 -40.74 -25.93 35.18
N CYS A 637 -41.75 -26.42 34.49
CA CYS A 637 -42.85 -25.62 33.98
C CYS A 637 -44.19 -26.34 34.20
N LEU A 638 -45.13 -25.65 34.84
CA LEU A 638 -46.42 -26.23 35.23
C LEU A 638 -47.56 -25.64 34.38
N ASP A 639 -48.58 -26.46 34.15
CA ASP A 639 -49.84 -26.01 33.60
C ASP A 639 -50.69 -25.27 34.67
N ILE A 640 -51.86 -24.75 34.25
CA ILE A 640 -52.80 -24.06 35.15
C ILE A 640 -53.32 -24.94 36.30
N ASN A 641 -53.22 -26.27 36.18
CA ASN A 641 -53.66 -27.23 37.20
C ASN A 641 -52.51 -27.68 38.12
N GLY A 642 -51.29 -27.18 37.90
CA GLY A 642 -50.10 -27.53 38.70
C GLY A 642 -49.43 -28.84 38.28
N SER A 643 -49.66 -29.35 37.07
CA SER A 643 -49.00 -30.54 36.51
C SER A 643 -47.88 -30.15 35.56
N LEU A 644 -46.83 -30.99 35.45
CA LEU A 644 -45.74 -30.77 34.48
C LEU A 644 -46.27 -30.86 33.05
N ILE A 645 -45.90 -29.89 32.21
CA ILE A 645 -46.25 -29.84 30.79
C ILE A 645 -45.44 -30.88 30.00
N GLU A 646 -46.12 -31.73 29.24
CA GLU A 646 -45.52 -32.69 28.30
C GLU A 646 -45.01 -31.97 27.03
N ASN A 647 -44.02 -32.57 26.34
CA ASN A 647 -43.40 -32.01 25.11
C ASN A 647 -42.80 -30.60 25.28
N MET A 648 -42.27 -30.29 26.47
CA MET A 648 -41.54 -29.06 26.75
C MET A 648 -40.07 -29.37 27.04
N SER A 649 -39.17 -28.66 26.35
CA SER A 649 -37.74 -28.66 26.65
C SER A 649 -37.37 -27.43 27.47
N LEU A 650 -36.57 -27.60 28.51
CA LEU A 650 -36.08 -26.55 29.39
C LEU A 650 -34.58 -26.38 29.20
N SER A 651 -34.11 -25.14 29.27
CA SER A 651 -32.69 -24.80 29.27
C SER A 651 -32.38 -23.84 30.42
N VAL A 652 -31.21 -24.01 31.04
CA VAL A 652 -30.75 -23.22 32.18
C VAL A 652 -29.53 -22.41 31.74
N TYR A 653 -29.66 -21.09 31.87
CA TYR A 653 -28.59 -20.15 31.57
C TYR A 653 -28.15 -19.42 32.83
N ARG A 654 -26.85 -19.32 33.07
CA ARG A 654 -26.29 -18.44 34.09
C ARG A 654 -26.13 -17.04 33.52
N ARG A 655 -26.51 -16.02 34.29
CA ARG A 655 -26.31 -14.63 33.90
C ARG A 655 -24.99 -14.11 34.46
N GLU A 656 -24.10 -13.73 33.56
CA GLU A 656 -22.78 -13.18 33.89
C GLU A 656 -22.86 -11.70 34.31
N PHE A 657 -21.77 -11.20 34.91
CA PHE A 657 -21.71 -9.84 35.46
C PHE A 657 -21.91 -8.73 34.40
N ASP A 658 -21.58 -9.00 33.14
CA ASP A 658 -21.76 -8.09 32.01
C ASP A 658 -23.19 -8.14 31.42
N GLY A 659 -24.03 -9.02 31.95
CA GLY A 659 -25.41 -9.23 31.52
C GLY A 659 -25.56 -10.26 30.40
N THR A 660 -24.49 -10.91 29.95
CA THR A 660 -24.56 -12.05 29.02
C THR A 660 -25.08 -13.32 29.70
N TYR A 661 -25.53 -14.28 28.89
CA TYR A 661 -26.05 -15.57 29.36
C TYR A 661 -25.12 -16.68 28.89
N LEU A 662 -24.65 -17.50 29.83
CA LEU A 662 -23.89 -18.73 29.58
C LEU A 662 -24.83 -19.92 29.70
N GLU A 663 -24.87 -20.78 28.68
CA GLU A 663 -25.63 -22.03 28.74
C GLU A 663 -24.98 -23.01 29.72
N ILE A 664 -25.73 -23.49 30.70
CA ILE A 664 -25.28 -24.49 31.67
C ILE A 664 -25.84 -25.87 31.33
N ALA A 665 -27.08 -25.90 30.85
CA ALA A 665 -27.74 -27.10 30.34
C ALA A 665 -28.87 -26.73 29.38
N SER A 666 -29.11 -27.56 28.38
CA SER A 666 -30.16 -27.42 27.37
C SER A 666 -30.86 -28.75 27.11
N ASP A 667 -31.97 -28.71 26.37
CA ASP A 667 -32.78 -29.88 25.99
C ASP A 667 -33.24 -30.76 27.17
N LEU A 668 -33.46 -30.16 28.34
CA LEU A 668 -33.95 -30.87 29.52
C LEU A 668 -35.45 -31.12 29.38
N ASN A 669 -35.86 -32.38 29.34
CA ASN A 669 -37.28 -32.69 29.31
C ASN A 669 -37.94 -32.29 30.65
N ASN A 670 -39.02 -31.52 30.56
CA ASN A 670 -39.73 -30.98 31.72
C ASN A 670 -40.29 -32.08 32.65
N THR A 671 -40.59 -33.27 32.12
CA THR A 671 -41.14 -34.39 32.91
C THR A 671 -40.12 -35.16 33.72
N ASP A 672 -38.82 -34.98 33.47
CA ASP A 672 -37.77 -35.85 34.00
C ASP A 672 -37.30 -35.41 35.40
N GLY A 673 -37.68 -34.20 35.86
CA GLY A 673 -37.29 -33.70 37.18
C GLY A 673 -35.78 -33.38 37.31
N SER A 674 -35.13 -33.13 36.17
CA SER A 674 -33.69 -32.87 36.03
C SER A 674 -33.14 -31.84 37.03
N ILE A 675 -31.99 -32.15 37.64
CA ILE A 675 -31.23 -31.19 38.46
C ILE A 675 -29.95 -30.82 37.72
N VAL A 676 -29.81 -29.53 37.44
CA VAL A 676 -28.64 -28.92 36.81
C VAL A 676 -27.69 -28.42 37.89
N ILE A 677 -26.41 -28.75 37.76
CA ILE A 677 -25.36 -28.26 38.67
C ILE A 677 -24.61 -27.16 37.95
N ASP A 678 -24.60 -25.97 38.54
CA ASP A 678 -23.65 -24.92 38.17
C ASP A 678 -22.43 -25.00 39.11
N PRO A 679 -21.26 -25.43 38.61
CA PRO A 679 -20.05 -25.52 39.41
C PRO A 679 -19.41 -24.16 39.69
N HIS A 680 -19.79 -23.12 38.94
CA HIS A 680 -19.11 -21.83 38.94
C HIS A 680 -20.07 -20.64 39.15
N PRO A 681 -21.00 -20.68 40.12
CA PRO A 681 -21.88 -19.55 40.38
C PRO A 681 -21.09 -18.33 40.80
N SER A 682 -21.59 -17.14 40.45
CA SER A 682 -21.07 -15.87 40.94
C SER A 682 -21.11 -15.80 42.47
N LEU A 683 -20.05 -15.26 43.07
CA LEU A 683 -19.87 -15.26 44.52
C LEU A 683 -20.73 -14.21 45.26
N ASP A 684 -21.30 -13.24 44.54
CA ASP A 684 -22.22 -12.25 45.09
C ASP A 684 -23.66 -12.80 45.12
N TYR A 685 -24.23 -13.07 43.95
CA TYR A 685 -25.55 -13.63 43.75
C TYR A 685 -25.55 -14.62 42.59
N ALA A 686 -26.11 -15.80 42.82
CA ALA A 686 -26.38 -16.75 41.75
C ALA A 686 -27.62 -16.29 40.96
N ARG A 687 -27.46 -16.07 39.66
CA ARG A 687 -28.47 -15.49 38.77
C ARG A 687 -28.67 -16.40 37.57
N TYR A 688 -29.90 -16.83 37.34
CA TYR A 688 -30.23 -17.76 36.26
C TYR A 688 -31.44 -17.29 35.46
N ARG A 689 -31.49 -17.71 34.21
CA ARG A 689 -32.66 -17.64 33.35
C ARG A 689 -33.01 -19.05 32.88
N ILE A 690 -34.29 -19.39 33.03
CA ILE A 690 -34.85 -20.62 32.46
C ILE A 690 -35.50 -20.26 31.14
N ILE A 691 -35.25 -21.04 30.10
CA ILE A 691 -35.93 -20.93 28.81
C ILE A 691 -36.71 -22.22 28.59
N GLY A 692 -38.03 -22.11 28.50
CA GLY A 692 -38.90 -23.21 28.10
C GLY A 692 -39.28 -23.11 26.62
N ILE A 693 -39.14 -24.20 25.88
CA ILE A 693 -39.51 -24.33 24.48
C ILE A 693 -40.55 -25.44 24.34
N ASP A 694 -41.73 -25.10 23.81
CA ASP A 694 -42.73 -26.09 23.41
C ASP A 694 -42.24 -26.81 22.14
N ASN A 695 -41.99 -28.12 22.22
CA ASN A 695 -41.42 -28.90 21.12
C ASN A 695 -42.38 -29.09 19.94
N THR A 696 -43.68 -28.79 20.12
CA THR A 696 -44.69 -28.88 19.05
C THR A 696 -44.85 -27.54 18.34
N THR A 697 -44.86 -26.44 19.10
CA THR A 697 -45.16 -25.10 18.56
C THR A 697 -43.95 -24.19 18.44
N GLY A 698 -42.81 -24.57 19.01
CA GLY A 698 -41.59 -23.76 19.08
C GLY A 698 -41.74 -22.49 19.93
N VAL A 699 -42.84 -22.30 20.66
CA VAL A 699 -43.03 -21.12 21.50
C VAL A 699 -42.00 -21.10 22.63
N ILE A 700 -41.25 -20.00 22.71
CA ILE A 700 -40.18 -19.78 23.67
C ILE A 700 -40.67 -18.92 24.83
N THR A 701 -40.36 -19.34 26.05
CA THR A 701 -40.81 -18.70 27.30
C THR A 701 -39.62 -18.48 28.24
N PRO A 702 -39.09 -17.25 28.34
CA PRO A 702 -38.00 -16.96 29.26
C PRO A 702 -38.51 -16.59 30.66
N TYR A 703 -37.83 -17.07 31.70
CA TYR A 703 -38.05 -16.72 33.09
C TYR A 703 -36.74 -16.34 33.78
N ASP A 704 -36.66 -15.11 34.27
CA ASP A 704 -35.54 -14.65 35.11
C ASP A 704 -35.78 -15.05 36.56
N CYS A 705 -34.98 -16.00 37.07
CA CYS A 705 -35.09 -16.43 38.45
C CYS A 705 -34.70 -15.29 39.42
N PRO A 706 -35.36 -15.17 40.58
CA PRO A 706 -34.90 -14.30 41.65
C PRO A 706 -33.45 -14.63 42.05
N ALA A 707 -32.61 -13.61 42.16
CA ALA A 707 -31.19 -13.77 42.47
C ALA A 707 -30.97 -14.38 43.87
N TYR A 708 -30.22 -15.49 43.96
CA TYR A 708 -29.94 -16.18 45.22
C TYR A 708 -28.67 -15.60 45.89
N PRO A 709 -28.72 -15.12 47.14
CA PRO A 709 -27.57 -14.48 47.79
C PRO A 709 -26.49 -15.49 48.20
N VAL A 710 -25.32 -15.42 47.57
CA VAL A 710 -24.16 -16.28 47.88
C VAL A 710 -23.29 -15.66 48.97
N ASN A 711 -22.91 -14.38 48.81
CA ASN A 711 -22.11 -13.58 49.76
C ASN A 711 -20.76 -14.20 50.17
N GLU A 712 -20.04 -14.85 49.25
CA GLU A 712 -18.66 -15.28 49.52
C GLU A 712 -17.70 -14.09 49.37
N SER A 713 -16.88 -13.86 50.39
CA SER A 713 -16.00 -12.68 50.50
C SER A 713 -14.55 -12.97 50.13
N SER A 714 -14.22 -14.24 49.90
CA SER A 714 -12.89 -14.69 49.48
C SER A 714 -12.81 -14.82 47.97
N VAL A 715 -11.62 -14.63 47.41
CA VAL A 715 -11.36 -15.00 46.02
C VAL A 715 -11.22 -16.51 45.93
N ILE A 716 -11.82 -17.12 44.90
CA ILE A 716 -11.82 -18.56 44.68
C ILE A 716 -11.12 -18.86 43.35
N ILE A 717 -10.12 -19.73 43.39
CA ILE A 717 -9.45 -20.27 42.20
C ILE A 717 -9.77 -21.76 42.16
N GLN A 718 -10.52 -22.19 41.15
CA GLN A 718 -11.00 -23.55 40.99
C GLN A 718 -10.31 -24.22 39.80
N TRP A 719 -9.88 -25.47 39.98
CA TRP A 719 -9.24 -26.24 38.91
C TRP A 719 -10.27 -26.67 37.85
N ASP A 720 -9.81 -26.84 36.61
CA ASP A 720 -10.60 -27.38 35.50
C ASP A 720 -10.92 -28.87 35.76
N GLU A 721 -12.12 -29.16 36.27
CA GLU A 721 -12.63 -30.50 36.57
C GLU A 721 -13.91 -30.74 35.74
N GLU A 722 -14.14 -31.97 35.27
CA GLU A 722 -15.36 -32.34 34.54
C GLU A 722 -16.58 -32.48 35.48
N TRP A 723 -17.73 -31.94 35.10
CA TRP A 723 -18.99 -31.98 35.86
C TRP A 723 -20.10 -32.63 35.03
N SER A 724 -21.01 -33.38 35.68
CA SER A 724 -22.16 -34.02 35.03
C SER A 724 -23.47 -33.72 35.76
N THR A 725 -24.57 -33.62 35.01
CA THR A 725 -25.94 -33.58 35.55
C THR A 725 -26.37 -34.96 36.05
N PHE A 726 -27.32 -35.03 36.98
CA PHE A 726 -27.88 -36.29 37.47
C PHE A 726 -29.40 -36.22 37.70
N ASP A 727 -30.06 -37.37 37.55
CA ASP A 727 -31.51 -37.55 37.74
C ASP A 727 -31.80 -38.05 39.18
N THR A 728 -32.90 -37.59 39.77
CA THR A 728 -33.32 -37.94 41.14
C THR A 728 -34.48 -38.92 41.21
N THR A 729 -34.98 -39.42 40.08
CA THR A 729 -36.10 -40.38 40.05
C THR A 729 -35.71 -41.82 40.42
N ASN A 730 -34.41 -42.13 40.54
CA ASN A 730 -33.93 -43.40 41.08
C ASN A 730 -33.76 -43.33 42.60
N GLU A 731 -34.57 -44.08 43.35
CA GLU A 731 -34.53 -44.20 44.82
C GLU A 731 -33.29 -44.96 45.37
N ASP A 732 -32.35 -45.39 44.52
CA ASP A 732 -31.15 -46.11 44.92
C ASP A 732 -29.94 -45.17 45.01
N VAL A 733 -29.51 -44.89 46.26
CA VAL A 733 -28.19 -44.39 46.70
C VAL A 733 -27.57 -43.28 45.83
N ILE A 734 -27.45 -42.07 46.39
CA ILE A 734 -26.60 -40.98 45.87
C ILE A 734 -25.24 -41.56 45.44
N GLU A 735 -25.06 -41.81 44.14
CA GLU A 735 -23.75 -42.12 43.56
C GLU A 735 -22.90 -40.87 43.78
N ASN A 736 -21.76 -41.03 44.47
CA ASN A 736 -20.81 -39.94 44.65
C ASN A 736 -20.57 -39.29 43.29
N PRO A 737 -20.80 -37.97 43.14
CA PRO A 737 -20.63 -37.35 41.85
C PRO A 737 -19.14 -37.41 41.43
N PRO A 738 -18.84 -37.49 40.12
CA PRO A 738 -17.51 -37.83 39.61
C PRO A 738 -16.48 -36.69 39.69
N PHE A 739 -16.75 -35.62 40.45
CA PHE A 739 -15.89 -34.43 40.55
C PHE A 739 -15.16 -34.33 41.89
N THR A 740 -14.00 -33.66 41.92
CA THR A 740 -13.11 -33.59 43.08
C THR A 740 -12.94 -32.19 43.67
N THR A 741 -13.96 -31.32 43.70
CA THR A 741 -14.02 -29.97 44.29
C THR A 741 -12.69 -29.29 44.69
N SER A 742 -11.68 -29.33 43.82
CA SER A 742 -10.37 -28.77 44.14
C SER A 742 -10.52 -27.26 43.99
N LEU A 743 -10.46 -26.55 45.12
CA LEU A 743 -10.53 -25.09 45.15
C LEU A 743 -9.46 -24.50 46.08
N LEU A 744 -8.92 -23.35 45.67
CA LEU A 744 -8.04 -22.51 46.45
C LEU A 744 -8.85 -21.29 46.87
N LYS A 745 -9.11 -21.20 48.17
CA LYS A 745 -9.79 -20.06 48.81
C LYS A 745 -8.75 -19.08 49.33
N LEU A 746 -8.84 -17.81 48.91
CA LEU A 746 -7.94 -16.73 49.32
C LEU A 746 -8.73 -15.69 50.14
N PRO A 747 -8.79 -15.84 51.47
CA PRO A 747 -9.52 -14.93 52.37
C PRO A 747 -8.70 -13.69 52.77
N TYR A 748 -7.65 -13.37 52.02
CA TYR A 748 -6.66 -12.34 52.36
C TYR A 748 -6.91 -11.05 51.59
N ASN A 749 -6.33 -9.93 52.06
CA ASN A 749 -6.30 -8.69 51.29
C ASN A 749 -5.37 -8.87 50.08
N ILE A 750 -5.89 -8.60 48.89
CA ILE A 750 -5.17 -8.74 47.63
C ILE A 750 -5.07 -7.36 46.98
N ASP A 751 -3.84 -6.91 46.74
CA ASP A 751 -3.57 -5.72 45.95
C ASP A 751 -3.55 -6.09 44.47
N ILE A 752 -4.53 -5.59 43.70
CA ILE A 752 -4.76 -5.94 42.30
C ILE A 752 -4.26 -4.82 41.39
N SER A 753 -3.51 -5.18 40.35
CA SER A 753 -3.05 -4.28 39.29
C SER A 753 -3.44 -4.82 37.92
N ASP A 754 -4.48 -4.26 37.32
CA ASP A 754 -5.00 -4.69 36.02
C ASP A 754 -4.31 -3.96 34.86
N ASN A 755 -4.11 -4.69 33.76
CA ASN A 755 -3.63 -4.16 32.49
C ASN A 755 -4.45 -4.73 31.33
N ARG A 756 -4.81 -3.87 30.36
CA ARG A 756 -5.61 -4.23 29.19
C ARG A 756 -4.91 -3.77 27.91
N ALA A 757 -4.68 -4.69 27.00
CA ALA A 757 -4.11 -4.48 25.67
C ALA A 757 -5.08 -4.95 24.58
N VAL A 758 -4.88 -4.49 23.34
CA VAL A 758 -5.63 -4.97 22.16
C VAL A 758 -5.10 -6.35 21.76
N ASP A 759 -6.00 -7.28 21.44
CA ASP A 759 -5.69 -8.69 21.20
C ASP A 759 -4.62 -8.89 20.13
N VAL A 760 -3.68 -9.79 20.42
CA VAL A 760 -2.60 -10.17 19.51
C VAL A 760 -2.63 -11.68 19.30
N SER A 761 -2.82 -12.09 18.04
CA SER A 761 -2.75 -13.50 17.64
C SER A 761 -1.32 -14.03 17.81
N LEU A 762 -1.21 -15.25 18.35
CA LEU A 762 0.06 -15.82 18.81
C LEU A 762 0.73 -16.79 17.83
N VAL A 763 2.06 -16.86 17.96
CA VAL A 763 2.97 -17.78 17.26
C VAL A 763 3.41 -18.91 18.21
N LYS A 764 3.46 -20.14 17.69
CA LYS A 764 3.84 -21.39 18.38
C LYS A 764 5.33 -21.44 18.77
N TYR A 765 5.66 -21.94 19.96
CA TYR A 765 7.04 -22.33 20.33
C TYR A 765 7.07 -23.67 21.07
N ILE A 766 7.82 -24.65 20.54
CA ILE A 766 7.92 -26.04 21.03
C ILE A 766 9.23 -26.21 21.81
N GLY A 767 9.19 -26.76 23.04
CA GLY A 767 10.41 -27.25 23.72
C GLY A 767 10.55 -27.06 25.24
N ARG A 768 9.47 -26.95 26.05
CA ARG A 768 9.57 -26.86 27.52
C ARG A 768 9.13 -28.15 28.23
N LYS A 769 9.78 -28.43 29.37
CA LYS A 769 9.53 -29.58 30.27
C LYS A 769 8.20 -29.47 31.04
N HIS A 770 7.65 -28.26 31.17
CA HIS A 770 6.30 -27.95 31.66
C HIS A 770 5.67 -26.98 30.64
N PRO A 771 4.96 -27.47 29.61
CA PRO A 771 4.26 -26.62 28.65
C PRO A 771 3.00 -26.03 29.31
N VAL A 772 2.76 -24.73 29.15
CA VAL A 772 1.45 -24.11 29.45
C VAL A 772 0.43 -24.59 28.41
N SER A 773 -0.80 -24.91 28.82
CA SER A 773 -1.93 -25.07 27.89
C SER A 773 -2.03 -23.79 27.07
N TYR A 774 -1.90 -23.91 25.75
CA TYR A 774 -1.88 -22.77 24.84
C TYR A 774 -2.96 -23.00 23.79
N TYR A 775 -4.19 -23.19 24.26
CA TYR A 775 -5.38 -23.31 23.44
C TYR A 775 -6.39 -22.26 23.95
N GLY A 776 -6.58 -21.20 23.15
CA GLY A 776 -7.43 -20.05 23.44
C GLY A 776 -6.83 -18.75 22.88
N THR A 777 -7.66 -17.83 22.39
CA THR A 777 -7.21 -16.47 22.08
C THR A 777 -6.83 -15.81 23.40
N GLN A 778 -5.59 -15.33 23.55
CA GLN A 778 -5.25 -14.52 24.71
C GLN A 778 -5.99 -13.19 24.58
N LEU A 779 -6.98 -12.99 25.43
CA LEU A 779 -7.52 -11.66 25.67
C LEU A 779 -6.35 -10.84 26.22
N GLY A 780 -6.09 -9.65 25.69
CA GLY A 780 -5.00 -8.78 26.16
C GLY A 780 -5.14 -8.30 27.62
N GLU A 781 -5.95 -8.96 28.44
CA GLU A 781 -6.25 -8.64 29.83
C GLU A 781 -5.39 -9.50 30.79
N THR A 782 -4.48 -8.83 31.48
CA THR A 782 -3.61 -9.42 32.51
C THR A 782 -3.79 -8.69 33.82
N SER A 783 -3.61 -9.39 34.93
CA SER A 783 -3.71 -8.81 36.28
C SER A 783 -2.61 -9.36 37.17
N THR A 784 -1.94 -8.49 37.93
CA THR A 784 -0.96 -8.90 38.93
C THR A 784 -1.54 -8.70 40.31
N TRP A 785 -1.63 -9.79 41.08
CA TRP A 785 -2.23 -9.84 42.40
C TRP A 785 -1.15 -10.07 43.45
N ASN A 786 -1.03 -9.17 44.43
CA ASN A 786 -0.06 -9.28 45.51
C ASN A 786 -0.78 -9.48 46.85
N MET A 787 -0.29 -10.43 47.66
CA MET A 787 -0.85 -10.71 48.99
C MET A 787 0.22 -11.22 49.95
N GLU A 788 -0.03 -11.06 51.26
CA GLU A 788 0.81 -11.61 52.32
C GLU A 788 0.08 -12.74 53.07
N ILE A 789 0.65 -13.95 53.05
CA ILE A 789 0.06 -15.13 53.69
C ILE A 789 0.87 -15.50 54.94
N PRO A 790 0.25 -15.67 56.13
CA PRO A 790 0.94 -16.13 57.32
C PRO A 790 1.62 -17.49 57.11
N LYS A 791 2.86 -17.65 57.59
CA LYS A 791 3.58 -18.95 57.52
C LYS A 791 2.84 -20.11 58.19
N THR A 792 1.92 -19.82 59.10
CA THR A 792 1.10 -20.79 59.82
C THR A 792 -0.06 -21.35 58.99
N ASP A 793 -0.45 -20.68 57.90
CA ASP A 793 -1.49 -21.19 56.99
C ASP A 793 -0.86 -22.17 55.99
N VAL A 794 -0.62 -23.38 56.49
CA VAL A 794 0.07 -24.43 55.74
C VAL A 794 -0.78 -24.92 54.56
N ASP A 795 -2.10 -24.90 54.69
CA ASP A 795 -3.03 -25.43 53.68
C ASP A 795 -3.15 -24.50 52.47
N THR A 796 -3.31 -23.19 52.69
CA THR A 796 -3.30 -22.21 51.58
C THR A 796 -1.95 -22.19 50.88
N LEU A 797 -0.85 -22.23 51.64
CA LEU A 797 0.50 -22.29 51.08
C LEU A 797 0.76 -23.60 50.32
N TYR A 798 0.16 -24.72 50.72
CA TYR A 798 0.23 -25.98 49.99
C TYR A 798 -0.51 -25.88 48.65
N ASN A 799 -1.72 -25.34 48.64
CA ASN A 799 -2.51 -25.16 47.41
C ASN A 799 -1.87 -24.16 46.44
N ILE A 800 -1.24 -23.10 46.93
CA ILE A 800 -0.46 -22.16 46.09
C ILE A 800 0.75 -22.85 45.45
N ARG A 801 1.42 -23.77 46.16
CA ARG A 801 2.49 -24.58 45.56
C ARG A 801 1.95 -25.52 44.49
N ARG A 802 0.77 -26.12 44.69
CA ARG A 802 0.10 -26.92 43.65
C ARG A 802 -0.22 -26.07 42.42
N LEU A 803 -0.75 -24.86 42.61
CA LEU A 803 -1.03 -23.93 41.52
C LEU A 803 0.25 -23.53 40.76
N SER A 804 1.38 -23.34 41.45
CA SER A 804 2.67 -22.95 40.82
C SER A 804 3.24 -23.95 39.81
N ILE A 805 2.79 -25.20 39.85
CA ILE A 805 3.19 -26.26 38.91
C ILE A 805 2.03 -26.72 38.02
N TRP A 806 0.84 -26.13 38.19
CA TRP A 806 -0.32 -26.41 37.35
C TRP A 806 -0.11 -25.79 35.98
N THR A 807 -0.32 -26.59 34.93
CA THR A 807 -0.09 -26.17 33.54
C THR A 807 -1.37 -25.90 32.77
N GLY A 808 -2.53 -26.25 33.33
CA GLY A 808 -3.84 -25.98 32.74
C GLY A 808 -4.40 -24.62 33.16
N ASP A 809 -5.58 -24.32 32.67
CA ASP A 809 -6.32 -23.13 33.06
C ASP A 809 -7.15 -23.39 34.33
N VAL A 810 -7.57 -22.32 35.00
CA VAL A 810 -8.35 -22.35 36.23
C VAL A 810 -9.48 -21.33 36.13
N TYR A 811 -10.60 -21.62 36.78
CA TYR A 811 -11.71 -20.67 36.87
C TYR A 811 -11.54 -19.79 38.12
N VAL A 812 -11.40 -18.49 37.89
CA VAL A 812 -11.18 -17.48 38.93
C VAL A 812 -12.49 -16.76 39.20
N ARG A 813 -12.91 -16.74 40.48
CA ARG A 813 -14.11 -16.05 40.94
C ARG A 813 -13.77 -15.02 42.00
N GLU A 814 -14.27 -13.80 41.81
CA GLU A 814 -14.07 -12.66 42.71
C GLU A 814 -15.34 -12.34 43.52
N PRO A 815 -15.21 -11.83 44.76
CA PRO A 815 -16.35 -11.43 45.60
C PRO A 815 -17.28 -10.37 44.98
N SER A 816 -16.80 -9.66 43.96
CA SER A 816 -17.57 -8.69 43.17
C SER A 816 -18.64 -9.33 42.28
N GLY A 817 -18.62 -10.66 42.13
CA GLY A 817 -19.50 -11.40 41.23
C GLY A 817 -18.87 -11.77 39.88
N SER A 818 -17.64 -11.31 39.60
CA SER A 818 -16.91 -11.64 38.38
C SER A 818 -16.35 -13.07 38.42
N GLY A 819 -16.50 -13.81 37.31
CA GLY A 819 -15.92 -15.13 37.09
C GLY A 819 -15.30 -15.22 35.70
N TYR A 820 -14.12 -15.82 35.56
CA TYR A 820 -13.44 -15.99 34.27
C TYR A 820 -12.37 -17.08 34.29
N TRP A 821 -12.10 -17.66 33.12
CA TRP A 821 -10.98 -18.56 32.92
C TRP A 821 -9.65 -17.80 32.82
N ALA A 822 -8.63 -18.32 33.50
CA ALA A 822 -7.31 -17.72 33.50
C ALA A 822 -6.19 -18.75 33.63
N ASN A 823 -5.05 -18.40 33.04
CA ASN A 823 -3.77 -19.01 33.36
C ASN A 823 -3.09 -18.21 34.50
N ILE A 824 -2.64 -18.90 35.55
CA ILE A 824 -2.02 -18.24 36.72
C ILE A 824 -0.56 -18.65 36.87
N SER A 825 0.34 -17.68 36.81
CA SER A 825 1.74 -17.85 37.18
C SER A 825 1.97 -17.40 38.63
N VAL A 826 2.60 -18.25 39.42
CA VAL A 826 2.84 -18.00 40.85
C VAL A 826 4.30 -17.66 41.10
N SER A 827 4.57 -16.57 41.81
CA SER A 827 5.90 -16.28 42.36
C SER A 827 5.81 -15.94 43.84
N PHE A 828 6.79 -16.42 44.61
CA PHE A 828 6.89 -16.11 46.04
C PHE A 828 8.34 -16.19 46.52
N SER A 829 8.64 -15.48 47.60
CA SER A 829 9.95 -15.51 48.24
C SER A 829 9.81 -15.75 49.74
N GLN A 830 10.73 -16.54 50.32
CA GLN A 830 10.68 -16.86 51.74
C GLN A 830 11.98 -16.42 52.42
N LYS A 831 11.88 -15.45 53.33
CA LYS A 831 12.98 -15.06 54.23
C LYS A 831 12.81 -15.74 55.59
N HIS A 832 13.91 -16.16 56.21
CA HIS A 832 13.87 -16.97 57.42
C HIS A 832 13.18 -16.28 58.60
N LYS A 833 13.32 -14.94 58.73
CA LYS A 833 12.84 -14.16 59.88
C LYS A 833 11.44 -13.57 59.75
N ASP A 834 10.86 -13.55 58.56
CA ASP A 834 9.56 -12.90 58.31
C ASP A 834 8.41 -13.86 58.69
N LEU A 835 7.31 -13.37 59.26
CA LEU A 835 6.18 -14.21 59.69
C LEU A 835 5.11 -14.41 58.60
N THR A 836 5.18 -13.59 57.55
CA THR A 836 4.36 -13.69 56.34
C THR A 836 5.22 -14.10 55.14
N ILE A 837 4.58 -14.63 54.12
CA ILE A 837 5.18 -14.94 52.81
C ILE A 837 4.46 -14.06 51.78
N PRO A 838 5.17 -13.13 51.12
CA PRO A 838 4.61 -12.39 49.99
C PRO A 838 4.43 -13.33 48.80
N ILE A 839 3.22 -13.38 48.28
CA ILE A 839 2.83 -14.13 47.08
C ILE A 839 2.40 -13.12 46.01
N THR A 840 2.88 -13.34 44.79
CA THR A 840 2.42 -12.65 43.59
C THR A 840 1.82 -13.67 42.62
N LEU A 841 0.59 -13.43 42.20
CA LEU A 841 -0.10 -14.20 41.15
C LEU A 841 -0.22 -13.31 39.91
N ASP A 842 0.36 -13.74 38.80
CA ASP A 842 0.14 -13.11 37.50
C ASP A 842 -0.97 -13.90 36.78
N VAL A 843 -2.14 -13.28 36.69
CA VAL A 843 -3.37 -13.83 36.13
C VAL A 843 -3.51 -13.35 34.68
N THR A 844 -3.55 -14.28 33.74
CA THR A 844 -3.75 -14.00 32.31
C THR A 844 -5.09 -14.58 31.89
N ARG A 845 -6.05 -13.74 31.48
CA ARG A 845 -7.38 -14.20 31.07
C ARG A 845 -7.30 -14.96 29.75
N VAL A 846 -8.06 -16.04 29.63
CA VAL A 846 -8.13 -16.87 28.43
C VAL A 846 -9.57 -17.05 27.99
N GLU A 847 -9.78 -17.20 26.68
CA GLU A 847 -11.06 -17.71 26.17
C GLU A 847 -11.16 -19.21 26.46
N GLY A 848 -12.06 -19.58 27.38
CA GLY A 848 -12.57 -20.94 27.50
C GLY A 848 -12.21 -21.73 28.75
N GLY A 849 -13.15 -22.61 29.09
CA GLY A 849 -13.02 -23.83 29.88
C GLY A 849 -14.39 -24.49 29.87
N ILE A 850 -14.39 -25.67 29.24
CA ILE A 850 -15.44 -26.30 28.41
C ILE A 850 -15.88 -25.43 27.22
#